data_AF-A0AAW9HXL2-F1
#
_entry.id   AF-A0AAW9HXL2-F1
#
_cell.length_a   1.000
_cell.length_b   1.000
_cell.length_c   1.000
_cell.angle_alpha   90.00
_cell.angle_beta   90.00
_cell.angle_gamma   90.00
#
_symmetry.space_group_name_H-M   'P 1'
#
loop_
_entity.id
_entity.type
_entity.pdbx_description
1 polymer ?
#
loop_
_entity_poly.entity_id
_entity_poly.type
_entity_poly.pdbx_seq_one_letter_code
_entity_poly.pdbx_strand_id
1 'polypeptide(L)'
;MSITRDVRYRIVVSLALLALFASTVFATFGAGVASAQANPQSTGKDISAIVDNASFQLNNNDKTVSADEYAGQFIFSLKHDPAVNGFSIKNGDAVNIGLAPRDVNLDFLRIANQFDKIKTLKDSASGQLLADVRNQNNVVYLTFKDIDLPFTAKGNVPLYVSSYKAEEYFRNNPGVEQVEFSYDLHVNGKPTGATQTWTLKKALTSAPADFSAKKLSSGYTESGNDQPGRGTIYYEIHASTKLRHNNEMVIYDMPDVNLELDDSRSLQVYFTPRAGIKDNQVYSFHKYGLEKCKSYAGAPDCKFASNFQSENADPDKSTEMFLEDVYYITDDPASKVTSRMAGYEEKSLTFPRYNVIDGSNTVASMGTVVAPKNVILEKPAGSTLTEAEQKLIADAGGLHEKVGKGFKLRIKNHRNDSFAKGGNIVLAFHMRVVNDSLMIDQDGNPIYFNAFSYYAQEIPTCNPAIQQNCTPIEMERMDPAQVKASEAKVIAIPPGLVAETDKYQAFNFTKQNVAGKPLAGAKFTIFKATATGERAEVAQTEAGVMLENLVTNADGKLCLPGENTPLNIRLLRGNYILEELEAPAGYQISGSGDTLVSVQVTKKEILVTNEVKPTPVPTPTPEPTPDPVPTTPGVTPTPAPTTPIVAQKKPATPGKKLPHTGSAVAPLAAVGVIATLAGSGVLLARRRS
;
A
#
# COMPACT_ATOMS: atom_id res chain seq x y z
N MET A 1 -11.79 -17.09 72.15
CA MET A 1 -12.22 -17.94 73.28
C MET A 1 -11.54 -19.28 73.06
N SER A 2 -10.76 -19.77 74.03
CA SER A 2 -9.58 -20.66 73.83
C SER A 2 -8.49 -20.02 72.93
N ILE A 3 -7.21 -19.86 73.29
CA ILE A 3 -6.28 -20.41 74.31
C ILE A 3 -5.45 -21.61 73.83
N THR A 4 -4.15 -21.52 74.14
CA THR A 4 -2.93 -22.12 73.56
C THR A 4 -2.27 -23.19 74.45
N ARG A 5 -1.09 -23.71 74.01
CA ARG A 5 -0.01 -24.46 74.75
C ARG A 5 -0.14 -26.00 74.72
N ASP A 6 0.91 -26.82 74.88
CA ASP A 6 2.40 -26.69 74.96
C ASP A 6 3.00 -28.05 74.47
N VAL A 7 4.30 -28.42 74.39
CA VAL A 7 5.66 -27.91 74.76
C VAL A 7 6.62 -28.59 73.72
N ARG A 8 7.62 -27.96 73.08
CA ARG A 8 9.05 -27.76 73.44
C ARG A 8 9.86 -29.02 73.89
N TYR A 9 11.21 -28.87 73.94
CA TYR A 9 12.27 -29.84 74.30
C TYR A 9 12.73 -30.77 73.14
N ARG A 10 14.02 -31.09 72.93
CA ARG A 10 15.35 -30.57 73.40
C ARG A 10 16.38 -30.83 72.26
N ILE A 11 17.29 -29.94 71.86
CA ILE A 11 18.57 -29.46 72.48
C ILE A 11 19.69 -30.54 72.52
N VAL A 12 20.91 -30.13 72.10
CA VAL A 12 22.15 -30.93 71.84
C VAL A 12 22.01 -31.81 70.59
N VAL A 13 22.74 -31.60 69.48
CA VAL A 13 24.20 -31.38 69.34
C VAL A 13 24.55 -29.99 68.76
N SER A 14 25.77 -29.52 69.06
CA SER A 14 26.40 -28.33 68.45
C SER A 14 27.85 -28.64 68.06
N LEU A 15 28.47 -27.80 67.22
CA LEU A 15 29.88 -27.87 66.77
C LEU A 15 30.28 -29.06 65.86
N ALA A 16 29.60 -29.22 64.72
CA ALA A 16 30.22 -29.55 63.41
C ALA A 16 29.17 -29.37 62.29
N LEU A 17 29.45 -28.84 61.10
CA LEU A 17 30.69 -28.25 60.56
C LEU A 17 30.46 -26.77 60.22
N LEU A 18 31.46 -25.91 60.44
CA LEU A 18 31.52 -24.56 59.84
C LEU A 18 32.35 -24.60 58.53
N ALA A 19 32.09 -25.61 57.70
CA ALA A 19 32.73 -25.86 56.41
C ALA A 19 31.83 -26.82 55.60
N LEU A 20 31.95 -26.80 54.26
CA LEU A 20 31.20 -27.64 53.31
C LEU A 20 29.67 -27.43 53.30
N PHE A 21 29.22 -26.37 52.63
CA PHE A 21 27.99 -26.41 51.82
C PHE A 21 28.15 -25.60 50.52
N ALA A 22 29.19 -25.95 49.76
CA ALA A 22 29.16 -25.81 48.30
C ALA A 22 28.45 -27.05 47.71
N SER A 23 28.05 -26.96 46.44
CA SER A 23 27.34 -27.97 45.63
C SER A 23 25.82 -28.16 45.89
N THR A 24 25.07 -27.97 44.80
CA THR A 24 23.81 -28.66 44.42
C THR A 24 22.66 -28.76 45.42
N VAL A 25 21.73 -27.80 45.37
CA VAL A 25 20.37 -28.01 44.81
C VAL A 25 19.90 -26.73 44.10
N PHE A 26 19.79 -26.78 42.77
CA PHE A 26 18.91 -25.90 41.98
C PHE A 26 18.62 -26.58 40.64
N ALA A 27 17.35 -26.87 40.39
CA ALA A 27 16.88 -27.52 39.16
C ALA A 27 15.41 -27.12 38.88
N THR A 28 14.92 -27.46 37.69
CA THR A 28 13.53 -27.29 37.24
C THR A 28 12.95 -25.87 37.29
N PHE A 29 13.58 -24.95 36.56
CA PHE A 29 12.84 -24.25 35.49
C PHE A 29 13.67 -24.33 34.21
N GLY A 30 13.04 -24.79 33.12
CA GLY A 30 13.75 -25.17 31.90
C GLY A 30 14.19 -23.96 31.07
N ALA A 31 15.45 -23.94 30.65
CA ALA A 31 15.91 -22.98 29.66
C ALA A 31 15.18 -23.23 28.33
N GLY A 32 14.43 -22.23 27.85
CA GLY A 32 14.04 -22.18 26.44
C GLY A 32 15.31 -22.22 25.60
N VAL A 33 15.38 -23.15 24.64
CA VAL A 33 16.66 -23.55 24.04
C VAL A 33 17.19 -22.44 23.13
N ALA A 34 17.98 -21.54 23.71
CA ALA A 34 18.94 -20.75 22.97
C ALA A 34 19.93 -21.73 22.34
N SER A 35 19.68 -22.06 21.07
CA SER A 35 20.60 -22.86 20.27
C SER A 35 21.84 -22.03 20.01
N ALA A 36 22.76 -22.04 20.96
CA ALA A 36 24.17 -21.86 20.71
C ALA A 36 24.61 -22.98 19.76
N GLN A 37 24.34 -22.79 18.47
CA GLN A 37 25.11 -23.46 17.44
C GLN A 37 26.57 -23.13 17.78
N ALA A 38 27.34 -24.15 18.16
CA ALA A 38 28.76 -23.98 18.38
C ALA A 38 29.32 -23.32 17.12
N ASN A 39 29.85 -22.09 17.30
CA ASN A 39 30.43 -21.31 16.21
C ASN A 39 31.39 -22.25 15.47
N PRO A 40 31.22 -22.50 14.15
CA PRO A 40 31.98 -23.53 13.44
C PRO A 40 33.44 -23.09 13.31
N GLN A 41 34.18 -23.29 14.40
CA GLN A 41 35.61 -23.10 14.53
C GLN A 41 36.25 -23.95 13.44
N SER A 42 36.81 -23.28 12.43
CA SER A 42 37.16 -23.92 11.17
C SER A 42 38.24 -24.97 11.38
N THR A 43 37.83 -26.24 11.39
CA THR A 43 38.70 -27.41 11.24
C THR A 43 39.22 -27.54 9.81
N GLY A 44 38.67 -26.76 8.88
CA GLY A 44 39.23 -26.50 7.56
C GLY A 44 40.49 -25.63 7.61
N LYS A 45 41.14 -25.56 6.45
CA LYS A 45 42.40 -24.88 6.17
C LYS A 45 42.31 -23.36 6.38
N ASP A 46 43.28 -22.74 7.06
CA ASP A 46 43.31 -21.27 7.19
C ASP A 46 43.79 -20.63 5.88
N ILE A 47 42.83 -20.35 4.98
CA ILE A 47 43.04 -19.69 3.70
C ILE A 47 42.95 -18.15 3.80
N SER A 48 42.96 -17.56 5.00
CA SER A 48 42.83 -16.10 5.20
C SER A 48 43.87 -15.25 4.45
N ALA A 49 45.01 -15.83 4.08
CA ALA A 49 46.05 -15.19 3.27
C ALA A 49 45.61 -14.76 1.85
N ILE A 50 44.41 -15.10 1.39
CA ILE A 50 43.83 -14.53 0.16
C ILE A 50 43.18 -13.15 0.35
N VAL A 51 42.97 -12.70 1.60
CA VAL A 51 42.44 -11.36 1.87
C VAL A 51 43.54 -10.33 1.63
N ASP A 52 43.35 -9.45 0.66
CA ASP A 52 44.28 -8.35 0.38
C ASP A 52 44.09 -7.24 1.42
N ASN A 53 44.81 -7.37 2.55
CA ASN A 53 44.81 -6.44 3.66
C ASN A 53 45.16 -4.99 3.25
N ALA A 54 45.91 -4.76 2.17
CA ALA A 54 46.21 -3.40 1.70
C ALA A 54 45.01 -2.75 0.99
N SER A 55 44.09 -3.56 0.46
CA SER A 55 42.82 -3.13 -0.12
C SER A 55 41.65 -3.08 0.87
N PHE A 56 41.84 -3.63 2.07
CA PHE A 56 40.77 -3.91 3.03
C PHE A 56 40.53 -2.69 3.91
N GLN A 57 39.37 -2.04 3.75
CA GLN A 57 39.14 -0.68 4.25
C GLN A 57 37.73 -0.49 4.81
N LEU A 58 37.64 0.31 5.87
CA LEU A 58 36.41 0.92 6.37
C LEU A 58 36.30 2.33 5.79
N ASN A 59 35.26 2.59 5.00
CA ASN A 59 35.08 3.85 4.28
C ASN A 59 33.76 4.52 4.70
N ASN A 60 33.86 5.72 5.28
CA ASN A 60 32.75 6.61 5.54
C ASN A 60 33.20 8.08 5.44
N ASN A 61 32.38 8.92 4.79
CA ASN A 61 32.66 10.35 4.60
C ASN A 61 32.22 11.22 5.79
N ASP A 62 31.16 10.83 6.52
CA ASP A 62 30.74 11.52 7.75
C ASP A 62 30.77 10.54 8.93
N LYS A 63 31.69 10.78 9.87
CA LYS A 63 31.84 9.95 11.07
C LYS A 63 30.72 10.20 12.09
N THR A 64 29.89 11.23 11.89
CA THR A 64 28.66 11.47 12.64
C THR A 64 27.52 10.66 12.03
N VAL A 65 26.72 9.99 12.86
CA VAL A 65 25.55 9.22 12.42
C VAL A 65 24.43 9.25 13.45
N SER A 66 23.19 9.03 13.03
CA SER A 66 22.00 8.81 13.87
C SER A 66 21.26 7.51 13.50
N ALA A 67 20.20 7.19 14.24
CA ALA A 67 19.39 5.98 14.08
C ALA A 67 18.87 5.79 12.63
N ASP A 68 19.17 4.63 12.05
CA ASP A 68 18.94 4.22 10.64
C ASP A 68 19.69 5.00 9.55
N GLU A 69 20.67 5.82 9.89
CA GLU A 69 21.55 6.44 8.89
C GLU A 69 22.61 5.47 8.34
N TYR A 70 23.09 5.76 7.12
CA TYR A 70 24.16 5.03 6.45
C TYR A 70 25.51 5.33 7.11
N ALA A 71 26.13 4.31 7.69
CA ALA A 71 27.38 4.42 8.45
C ALA A 71 28.63 4.19 7.58
N GLY A 72 28.50 4.27 6.26
CA GLY A 72 29.54 3.91 5.31
C GLY A 72 29.51 2.42 4.93
N GLN A 73 30.66 1.88 4.56
CA GLN A 73 30.79 0.51 4.05
C GLN A 73 32.17 -0.06 4.34
N PHE A 74 32.27 -1.38 4.54
CA PHE A 74 33.56 -2.06 4.50
C PHE A 74 33.79 -2.70 3.13
N ILE A 75 34.98 -2.49 2.58
CA ILE A 75 35.38 -2.91 1.24
C ILE A 75 36.53 -3.90 1.41
N PHE A 76 36.41 -5.09 0.82
CA PHE A 76 37.47 -6.09 0.80
C PHE A 76 37.79 -6.50 -0.64
N SER A 77 39.05 -6.82 -0.90
CA SER A 77 39.43 -7.56 -2.11
C SER A 77 40.08 -8.88 -1.71
N LEU A 78 39.82 -9.90 -2.50
CA LEU A 78 40.48 -11.20 -2.40
C LEU A 78 41.38 -11.37 -3.62
N LYS A 79 42.59 -11.86 -3.40
CA LYS A 79 43.56 -12.19 -4.44
C LYS A 79 44.06 -13.60 -4.18
N HIS A 80 43.88 -14.48 -5.14
CA HIS A 80 44.44 -15.81 -5.09
C HIS A 80 45.28 -16.09 -6.32
N ASP A 81 46.48 -16.61 -6.10
CA ASP A 81 47.29 -17.32 -7.09
C ASP A 81 47.92 -18.51 -6.35
N PRO A 82 47.62 -19.76 -6.73
CA PRO A 82 48.18 -20.94 -6.05
C PRO A 82 49.71 -20.96 -5.99
N ALA A 83 50.40 -20.37 -6.97
CA ALA A 83 51.86 -20.29 -6.99
C ALA A 83 52.43 -19.22 -6.04
N VAL A 84 51.66 -18.18 -5.73
CA VAL A 84 52.05 -17.09 -4.80
C VAL A 84 51.61 -17.39 -3.37
N ASN A 85 50.40 -17.94 -3.18
CA ASN A 85 49.86 -18.28 -1.86
C ASN A 85 50.41 -19.62 -1.32
N GLY A 86 50.96 -20.49 -2.17
CA GLY A 86 51.48 -21.80 -1.78
C GLY A 86 50.41 -22.85 -1.46
N PHE A 87 49.15 -22.63 -1.87
CA PHE A 87 48.04 -23.56 -1.67
C PHE A 87 46.99 -23.43 -2.78
N SER A 88 46.23 -24.50 -3.04
CA SER A 88 44.97 -24.46 -3.79
C SER A 88 43.76 -24.27 -2.86
N ILE A 89 42.64 -23.78 -3.37
CA ILE A 89 41.36 -23.70 -2.63
C ILE A 89 40.44 -24.85 -3.08
N LYS A 90 39.79 -25.50 -2.11
CA LYS A 90 38.90 -26.64 -2.37
C LYS A 90 37.49 -26.43 -1.81
N ASN A 91 36.52 -27.14 -2.39
CA ASN A 91 35.10 -26.97 -2.10
C ASN A 91 34.80 -27.21 -0.61
N GLY A 92 34.37 -26.16 0.09
CA GLY A 92 34.16 -26.15 1.54
C GLY A 92 35.21 -25.39 2.35
N ASP A 93 36.37 -25.02 1.77
CA ASP A 93 37.30 -24.06 2.37
C ASP A 93 36.56 -22.71 2.60
N ALA A 94 36.90 -21.99 3.67
CA ALA A 94 36.14 -20.82 4.09
C ALA A 94 36.99 -19.66 4.61
N VAL A 95 36.50 -18.45 4.37
CA VAL A 95 36.95 -17.21 5.04
C VAL A 95 35.73 -16.49 5.60
N ASN A 96 35.82 -16.00 6.83
CA ASN A 96 34.86 -15.04 7.36
C ASN A 96 35.52 -13.65 7.54
N ILE A 97 34.76 -12.61 7.21
CA ILE A 97 35.22 -11.22 7.11
C ILE A 97 34.13 -10.34 7.74
N GLY A 98 34.44 -9.56 8.78
CA GLY A 98 33.39 -8.85 9.51
C GLY A 98 33.88 -7.80 10.50
N LEU A 99 32.95 -7.27 11.28
CA LEU A 99 33.18 -6.22 12.27
C LEU A 99 32.92 -6.74 13.69
N ALA A 100 33.86 -6.49 14.60
CA ALA A 100 33.69 -6.71 16.03
C ALA A 100 33.57 -5.36 16.76
N PRO A 101 32.55 -5.13 17.59
CA PRO A 101 32.44 -3.90 18.37
C PRO A 101 33.50 -3.89 19.48
N ARG A 102 34.16 -2.73 19.70
CA ARG A 102 35.14 -2.58 20.80
C ARG A 102 34.51 -2.57 22.18
N ASP A 103 33.27 -2.10 22.27
CA ASP A 103 32.40 -2.26 23.43
C ASP A 103 31.11 -2.93 22.94
N VAL A 104 30.80 -4.11 23.48
CA VAL A 104 29.60 -4.89 23.14
C VAL A 104 28.30 -4.14 23.48
N ASN A 105 28.34 -3.17 24.40
CA ASN A 105 27.20 -2.32 24.75
C ASN A 105 26.96 -1.21 23.72
N LEU A 106 27.91 -0.97 22.81
CA LEU A 106 27.88 0.05 21.76
C LEU A 106 27.86 -0.57 20.34
N ASP A 107 27.34 -1.80 20.23
CA ASP A 107 27.24 -2.57 18.99
C ASP A 107 26.10 -2.07 18.05
N PHE A 108 26.15 -0.80 17.65
CA PHE A 108 25.06 -0.15 16.92
C PHE A 108 24.93 -0.52 15.44
N LEU A 109 25.96 -1.04 14.77
CA LEU A 109 25.91 -1.25 13.32
C LEU A 109 25.16 -2.52 12.91
N ARG A 110 24.64 -2.48 11.69
CA ARG A 110 24.07 -3.61 10.95
C ARG A 110 24.50 -3.57 9.49
N ILE A 111 24.79 -4.73 8.89
CA ILE A 111 24.86 -4.87 7.43
C ILE A 111 23.47 -4.55 6.84
N ALA A 112 23.43 -3.88 5.69
CA ALA A 112 22.18 -3.53 5.01
C ALA A 112 21.43 -4.77 4.50
N ASN A 113 20.11 -4.83 4.72
CA ASN A 113 19.24 -5.94 4.33
C ASN A 113 19.25 -6.27 2.81
N GLN A 114 19.75 -5.37 1.96
CA GLN A 114 19.93 -5.66 0.53
C GLN A 114 21.15 -6.54 0.25
N PHE A 115 22.14 -6.57 1.15
CA PHE A 115 23.28 -7.48 1.08
C PHE A 115 22.84 -8.95 1.22
N ASP A 116 21.73 -9.20 1.93
CA ASP A 116 21.12 -10.53 2.07
C ASP A 116 20.74 -11.15 0.70
N LYS A 117 20.59 -10.35 -0.36
CA LYS A 117 20.34 -10.81 -1.73
C LYS A 117 21.62 -11.32 -2.44
N ILE A 118 22.81 -10.96 -1.96
CA ILE A 118 24.09 -11.41 -2.51
C ILE A 118 24.38 -12.81 -1.96
N LYS A 119 24.03 -13.84 -2.75
CA LYS A 119 24.24 -15.25 -2.39
C LYS A 119 25.51 -15.89 -2.95
N THR A 120 26.22 -15.20 -3.84
CA THR A 120 27.45 -15.72 -4.47
C THR A 120 28.50 -14.63 -4.68
N LEU A 121 29.76 -15.03 -4.66
CA LEU A 121 30.92 -14.21 -5.01
C LEU A 121 31.52 -14.73 -6.31
N LYS A 122 31.91 -13.83 -7.21
CA LYS A 122 32.48 -14.15 -8.52
C LYS A 122 33.85 -13.49 -8.72
N ASP A 123 34.65 -14.08 -9.59
CA ASP A 123 35.89 -13.46 -10.08
C ASP A 123 35.57 -12.22 -10.94
N SER A 124 36.38 -11.18 -10.80
CA SER A 124 36.14 -9.85 -11.38
C SER A 124 36.49 -9.77 -12.86
N ALA A 125 37.26 -10.73 -13.40
CA ALA A 125 37.70 -10.74 -14.80
C ALA A 125 36.93 -11.76 -15.65
N SER A 126 36.78 -12.99 -15.14
CA SER A 126 36.14 -14.12 -15.83
C SER A 126 34.65 -14.30 -15.50
N GLY A 127 34.17 -13.74 -14.37
CA GLY A 127 32.82 -14.00 -13.87
C GLY A 127 32.62 -15.41 -13.29
N GLN A 128 33.68 -16.22 -13.14
CA GLN A 128 33.63 -17.54 -12.52
C GLN A 128 33.02 -17.48 -11.11
N LEU A 129 32.15 -18.44 -10.77
CA LEU A 129 31.64 -18.60 -9.41
C LEU A 129 32.76 -19.08 -8.49
N LEU A 130 33.09 -18.29 -7.46
CA LEU A 130 34.17 -18.57 -6.51
C LEU A 130 33.65 -19.16 -5.19
N ALA A 131 32.61 -18.55 -4.62
CA ALA A 131 32.11 -18.89 -3.29
C ALA A 131 30.60 -18.64 -3.16
N ASP A 132 29.96 -19.42 -2.28
CA ASP A 132 28.66 -19.07 -1.72
C ASP A 132 28.85 -17.99 -0.65
N VAL A 133 27.90 -17.05 -0.56
CA VAL A 133 27.94 -15.92 0.37
C VAL A 133 26.79 -16.03 1.38
N ARG A 134 27.11 -15.88 2.66
CA ARG A 134 26.16 -15.74 3.77
C ARG A 134 26.58 -14.58 4.66
N ASN A 135 25.66 -14.02 5.43
CA ASN A 135 25.93 -12.97 6.41
C ASN A 135 25.16 -13.23 7.71
N GLN A 136 25.80 -12.92 8.84
CA GLN A 136 25.20 -12.98 10.18
C GLN A 136 26.00 -12.06 11.11
N ASN A 137 25.32 -11.29 11.98
CA ASN A 137 25.95 -10.49 13.04
C ASN A 137 27.18 -9.65 12.59
N ASN A 138 27.04 -8.88 11.51
CA ASN A 138 28.11 -8.07 10.90
C ASN A 138 29.33 -8.84 10.36
N VAL A 139 29.21 -10.15 10.21
CA VAL A 139 30.20 -11.03 9.56
C VAL A 139 29.64 -11.56 8.24
N VAL A 140 30.44 -11.47 7.18
CA VAL A 140 30.22 -12.13 5.90
C VAL A 140 31.03 -13.42 5.89
N TYR A 141 30.38 -14.53 5.56
CA TYR A 141 30.95 -15.86 5.45
C TYR A 141 31.01 -16.25 3.97
N LEU A 142 32.21 -16.62 3.53
CA LEU A 142 32.50 -17.07 2.17
C LEU A 142 32.87 -18.55 2.21
N THR A 143 32.11 -19.40 1.53
CA THR A 143 32.41 -20.83 1.40
C THR A 143 32.74 -21.14 -0.05
N PHE A 144 34.00 -21.45 -0.32
CA PHE A 144 34.54 -21.57 -1.67
C PHE A 144 34.14 -22.90 -2.34
N LYS A 145 34.16 -22.89 -3.67
CA LYS A 145 34.15 -24.10 -4.51
C LYS A 145 35.60 -24.58 -4.74
N ASP A 146 35.79 -25.60 -5.55
CA ASP A 146 37.13 -25.98 -6.03
C ASP A 146 37.64 -24.93 -7.01
N ILE A 147 38.75 -24.26 -6.67
CA ILE A 147 39.35 -23.20 -7.50
C ILE A 147 40.81 -23.54 -7.79
N ASP A 148 41.09 -23.86 -9.06
CA ASP A 148 42.40 -24.28 -9.56
C ASP A 148 43.10 -23.23 -10.44
N LEU A 149 42.52 -22.02 -10.56
CA LEU A 149 43.08 -20.88 -11.31
C LEU A 149 43.23 -19.64 -10.42
N PRO A 150 44.18 -18.73 -10.71
CA PRO A 150 44.26 -17.42 -10.06
C PRO A 150 42.98 -16.59 -10.27
N PHE A 151 42.58 -15.82 -9.25
CA PHE A 151 41.41 -14.95 -9.31
C PHE A 151 41.57 -13.65 -8.52
N THR A 152 40.72 -12.67 -8.84
CA THR A 152 40.55 -11.45 -8.04
C THR A 152 39.07 -11.18 -7.80
N ALA A 153 38.66 -11.04 -6.55
CA ALA A 153 37.26 -10.73 -6.20
C ALA A 153 37.20 -9.46 -5.34
N LYS A 154 36.09 -8.71 -5.42
CA LYS A 154 35.86 -7.53 -4.59
C LYS A 154 34.48 -7.59 -3.94
N GLY A 155 34.45 -7.48 -2.62
CA GLY A 155 33.25 -7.28 -1.83
C GLY A 155 33.10 -5.83 -1.39
N ASN A 156 31.85 -5.36 -1.35
CA ASN A 156 31.49 -4.09 -0.74
C ASN A 156 30.25 -4.32 0.13
N VAL A 157 30.34 -3.96 1.41
CA VAL A 157 29.33 -4.30 2.42
C VAL A 157 28.80 -3.02 3.05
N PRO A 158 27.61 -2.54 2.61
CA PRO A 158 26.98 -1.34 3.18
C PRO A 158 26.57 -1.53 4.65
N LEU A 159 26.86 -0.53 5.47
CA LEU A 159 26.61 -0.51 6.91
C LEU A 159 25.58 0.59 7.24
N TYR A 160 24.69 0.30 8.17
CA TYR A 160 23.72 1.25 8.71
C TYR A 160 23.75 1.20 10.24
N VAL A 161 23.33 2.29 10.89
CA VAL A 161 22.99 2.26 12.31
C VAL A 161 21.70 1.46 12.51
N SER A 162 21.65 0.61 13.51
CA SER A 162 20.42 -0.05 13.98
C SER A 162 19.61 0.95 14.82
N SER A 163 18.48 1.43 14.29
CA SER A 163 17.55 2.29 15.04
C SER A 163 17.14 1.69 16.38
N TYR A 164 16.75 0.41 16.40
CA TYR A 164 16.39 -0.31 17.63
C TYR A 164 17.46 -0.17 18.73
N LYS A 165 18.72 -0.49 18.43
CA LYS A 165 19.82 -0.44 19.43
C LYS A 165 20.19 0.99 19.81
N ALA A 166 20.16 1.92 18.86
CA ALA A 166 20.46 3.33 19.12
C ALA A 166 19.38 3.96 20.03
N GLU A 167 18.09 3.74 19.72
CA GLU A 167 16.97 4.21 20.53
C GLU A 167 16.94 3.54 21.92
N GLU A 168 17.21 2.24 22.00
CA GLU A 168 17.35 1.52 23.28
C GLU A 168 18.48 2.11 24.14
N TYR A 169 19.65 2.39 23.55
CA TYR A 169 20.75 3.05 24.26
C TYR A 169 20.36 4.43 24.80
N PHE A 170 19.79 5.32 23.98
CA PHE A 170 19.41 6.66 24.44
C PHE A 170 18.21 6.66 25.39
N ARG A 171 17.31 5.67 25.29
CA ARG A 171 16.21 5.45 26.27
C ARG A 171 16.77 5.07 27.64
N ASN A 172 17.79 4.21 27.67
CA ASN A 172 18.46 3.79 28.90
C ASN A 172 19.45 4.85 29.44
N ASN A 173 19.90 5.78 28.59
CA ASN A 173 20.84 6.86 28.91
C ASN A 173 20.24 8.24 28.57
N PRO A 174 19.13 8.67 29.21
CA PRO A 174 18.30 9.79 28.73
C PRO A 174 19.02 11.14 28.68
N GLY A 175 20.03 11.36 29.52
CA GLY A 175 20.86 12.57 29.54
C GLY A 175 22.07 12.57 28.59
N VAL A 176 22.24 11.54 27.76
CA VAL A 176 23.33 11.45 26.77
C VAL A 176 22.80 11.88 25.40
N GLU A 177 23.36 12.95 24.84
CA GLU A 177 22.98 13.46 23.50
C GLU A 177 23.81 12.88 22.36
N GLN A 178 25.00 12.35 22.66
CA GLN A 178 25.82 11.60 21.70
C GLN A 178 26.79 10.64 22.41
N VAL A 179 27.18 9.56 21.74
CA VAL A 179 28.17 8.58 22.21
C VAL A 179 29.13 8.21 21.07
N GLU A 180 30.41 8.05 21.37
CA GLU A 180 31.36 7.49 20.41
C GLU A 180 31.38 5.97 20.48
N PHE A 181 31.32 5.31 19.32
CA PHE A 181 31.41 3.86 19.21
C PHE A 181 32.45 3.47 18.16
N SER A 182 33.07 2.30 18.32
CA SER A 182 34.15 1.84 17.44
C SER A 182 34.05 0.35 17.13
N TYR A 183 34.43 0.00 15.91
CA TYR A 183 34.55 -1.38 15.44
C TYR A 183 35.97 -1.66 14.96
N ASP A 184 36.47 -2.84 15.31
CA ASP A 184 37.65 -3.45 14.68
C ASP A 184 37.21 -4.35 13.54
N LEU A 185 38.02 -4.37 12.48
CA LEU A 185 37.81 -5.16 11.28
C LEU A 185 38.52 -6.51 11.40
N HIS A 186 37.78 -7.61 11.30
CA HIS A 186 38.25 -8.98 11.59
C HIS A 186 38.23 -9.89 10.35
N VAL A 187 39.21 -10.81 10.30
CA VAL A 187 39.28 -11.93 9.34
C VAL A 187 39.47 -13.23 10.11
N ASN A 188 38.67 -14.26 9.83
CA ASN A 188 38.66 -15.53 10.56
C ASN A 188 38.61 -15.33 12.10
N GLY A 189 37.78 -14.36 12.54
CA GLY A 189 37.64 -13.95 13.94
C GLY A 189 38.80 -13.14 14.53
N LYS A 190 39.93 -12.97 13.84
CA LYS A 190 41.13 -12.25 14.31
C LYS A 190 41.11 -10.78 13.86
N PRO A 191 41.51 -9.80 14.70
CA PRO A 191 41.58 -8.39 14.30
C PRO A 191 42.69 -8.16 13.26
N THR A 192 42.43 -7.29 12.29
CA THR A 192 43.41 -6.87 11.26
C THR A 192 44.23 -5.63 11.64
N GLY A 193 43.88 -4.96 12.73
CA GLY A 193 44.45 -3.67 13.11
C GLY A 193 43.78 -2.46 12.44
N ALA A 194 42.88 -2.68 11.47
CA ALA A 194 42.01 -1.62 10.96
C ALA A 194 40.81 -1.39 11.90
N THR A 195 40.63 -0.12 12.30
CA THR A 195 39.58 0.33 13.22
C THR A 195 38.86 1.52 12.61
N GLN A 196 37.55 1.66 12.83
CA GLN A 196 36.82 2.89 12.57
C GLN A 196 36.00 3.28 13.80
N THR A 197 35.91 4.59 14.05
CA THR A 197 35.14 5.22 15.12
C THR A 197 34.08 6.13 14.51
N TRP A 198 32.89 6.15 15.10
CA TRP A 198 31.78 7.02 14.73
C TRP A 198 31.22 7.71 15.99
N THR A 199 30.61 8.87 15.82
CA THR A 199 29.81 9.53 16.85
C THR A 199 28.34 9.28 16.55
N LEU A 200 27.68 8.43 17.35
CA LEU A 200 26.23 8.27 17.33
C LEU A 200 25.59 9.46 18.02
N LYS A 201 24.80 10.26 17.31
CA LYS A 201 23.95 11.31 17.87
C LYS A 201 22.56 10.78 18.19
N LYS A 202 22.03 11.20 19.34
CA LYS A 202 20.63 11.03 19.72
C LYS A 202 19.76 11.68 18.64
N ALA A 203 18.77 10.93 18.18
CA ALA A 203 17.91 11.40 17.10
C ALA A 203 17.10 12.62 17.59
N LEU A 204 17.18 13.73 16.86
CA LEU A 204 16.48 14.96 17.22
C LEU A 204 14.97 14.71 17.23
N THR A 205 14.36 14.77 18.41
CA THR A 205 12.90 14.73 18.55
C THR A 205 12.37 16.14 18.35
N SER A 206 11.37 16.30 17.48
CA SER A 206 10.78 17.61 17.18
C SER A 206 9.27 17.52 17.28
N ALA A 207 8.71 18.20 18.30
CA ALA A 207 7.27 18.38 18.40
C ALA A 207 6.77 19.13 17.13
N PRO A 208 5.62 18.76 16.57
CA PRO A 208 5.08 19.43 15.39
C PRO A 208 4.98 20.96 15.56
N ALA A 209 5.70 21.69 14.71
CA ALA A 209 5.65 23.15 14.68
C ALA A 209 4.28 23.64 14.22
N ASP A 210 3.67 22.94 13.26
CA ASP A 210 2.33 23.15 12.71
C ASP A 210 1.66 21.82 12.33
N PHE A 211 0.34 21.87 12.12
CA PHE A 211 -0.40 20.77 11.49
C PHE A 211 0.18 20.50 10.09
N SER A 212 0.39 19.23 9.75
CA SER A 212 0.63 18.84 8.37
C SER A 212 0.03 17.47 8.08
N ALA A 213 -0.40 17.26 6.84
CA ALA A 213 -0.83 15.97 6.34
C ALA A 213 -0.39 15.84 4.87
N LYS A 214 0.24 14.72 4.52
CA LYS A 214 0.66 14.40 3.15
C LYS A 214 0.56 12.90 2.89
N LYS A 215 0.37 12.56 1.61
CA LYS A 215 0.45 11.19 1.11
C LYS A 215 1.77 10.99 0.37
N LEU A 216 2.34 9.80 0.48
CA LEU A 216 3.50 9.35 -0.26
C LEU A 216 3.17 7.98 -0.89
N SER A 217 3.83 7.67 -1.99
CA SER A 217 3.79 6.37 -2.63
C SER A 217 5.20 5.89 -2.96
N SER A 218 5.38 4.58 -2.96
CA SER A 218 6.53 3.90 -3.55
C SER A 218 6.10 3.19 -4.84
N GLY A 219 7.08 2.70 -5.59
CA GLY A 219 6.83 1.95 -6.82
C GLY A 219 5.99 0.68 -6.58
N TYR A 220 5.33 0.25 -7.66
CA TYR A 220 4.61 -1.01 -7.75
C TYR A 220 5.54 -2.23 -7.51
N THR A 221 5.03 -3.26 -6.85
CA THR A 221 5.77 -4.51 -6.58
C THR A 221 4.88 -5.75 -6.70
N GLU A 222 5.38 -6.78 -7.37
CA GLU A 222 4.80 -8.13 -7.42
C GLU A 222 5.62 -9.08 -6.53
N SER A 223 4.95 -10.00 -5.85
CA SER A 223 5.55 -11.19 -5.26
C SER A 223 5.49 -12.35 -6.26
N GLY A 224 6.33 -13.37 -6.09
CA GLY A 224 6.40 -14.53 -6.99
C GLY A 224 5.13 -15.42 -7.05
N ASN A 225 4.10 -15.10 -6.26
CA ASN A 225 2.80 -15.77 -6.26
C ASN A 225 1.67 -14.88 -6.82
N ASP A 226 1.91 -13.59 -7.06
CA ASP A 226 0.92 -12.71 -7.67
C ASP A 226 0.81 -13.03 -9.18
N GLN A 227 -0.37 -12.82 -9.76
CA GLN A 227 -0.50 -12.81 -11.22
C GLN A 227 0.17 -11.54 -11.77
N PRO A 228 0.80 -11.58 -12.97
CA PRO A 228 1.31 -10.38 -13.62
C PRO A 228 0.22 -9.30 -13.71
N GLY A 229 0.53 -8.06 -13.32
CA GLY A 229 -0.44 -6.97 -13.25
C GLY A 229 -1.38 -7.00 -12.03
N ARG A 230 -1.17 -7.90 -11.05
CA ARG A 230 -1.98 -8.03 -9.82
C ARG A 230 -1.17 -7.96 -8.52
N GLY A 231 0.01 -7.36 -8.59
CA GLY A 231 0.82 -6.94 -7.44
C GLY A 231 0.22 -5.78 -6.64
N THR A 232 1.10 -5.06 -5.94
CA THR A 232 0.76 -4.11 -4.88
C THR A 232 1.50 -2.79 -5.01
N ILE A 233 0.83 -1.70 -4.65
CA ILE A 233 1.39 -0.35 -4.54
C ILE A 233 1.51 -0.02 -3.06
N TYR A 234 2.71 0.38 -2.61
CA TYR A 234 2.93 0.78 -1.23
C TYR A 234 2.66 2.28 -1.06
N TYR A 235 1.89 2.63 -0.03
CA TYR A 235 1.52 4.00 0.31
C TYR A 235 1.86 4.30 1.77
N GLU A 236 2.17 5.55 2.04
CA GLU A 236 2.25 6.10 3.39
C GLU A 236 1.40 7.38 3.50
N ILE A 237 0.68 7.54 4.62
CA ILE A 237 0.17 8.86 5.03
C ILE A 237 1.03 9.33 6.19
N HIS A 238 1.60 10.52 6.07
CA HIS A 238 2.29 11.21 7.16
C HIS A 238 1.39 12.33 7.65
N ALA A 239 1.07 12.34 8.94
CA ALA A 239 0.34 13.41 9.60
C ALA A 239 1.07 13.90 10.85
N SER A 240 0.95 15.18 11.17
CA SER A 240 1.54 15.81 12.35
C SER A 240 0.50 16.72 12.99
N THR A 241 0.34 16.64 14.31
CA THR A 241 -0.70 17.35 15.08
C THR A 241 -0.13 18.14 16.26
N LYS A 242 -0.79 19.24 16.65
CA LYS A 242 -0.51 20.04 17.86
C LYS A 242 -1.57 19.86 18.96
N LEU A 243 -2.60 19.07 18.74
CA LEU A 243 -3.70 18.86 19.69
C LEU A 243 -3.23 18.14 20.96
N ARG A 244 -3.90 18.39 22.10
CA ARG A 244 -3.71 17.61 23.35
C ARG A 244 -3.99 16.14 23.13
N HIS A 245 -3.39 15.27 23.95
CA HIS A 245 -3.56 13.80 23.86
C HIS A 245 -5.01 13.31 24.02
N ASN A 246 -5.92 14.13 24.58
CA ASN A 246 -7.37 13.88 24.56
C ASN A 246 -7.99 14.45 23.27
N ASN A 247 -7.88 13.70 22.19
CA ASN A 247 -8.27 14.09 20.84
C ASN A 247 -9.04 13.00 20.10
N GLU A 248 -9.57 13.36 18.94
CA GLU A 248 -10.26 12.46 18.02
C GLU A 248 -9.92 12.84 16.59
N MET A 249 -9.47 11.86 15.81
CA MET A 249 -9.00 12.00 14.44
C MET A 249 -9.78 11.08 13.49
N VAL A 250 -9.93 11.49 12.24
CA VAL A 250 -10.47 10.70 11.13
C VAL A 250 -9.57 10.87 9.92
N ILE A 251 -9.18 9.74 9.33
CA ILE A 251 -8.38 9.68 8.11
C ILE A 251 -9.15 8.80 7.11
N TYR A 252 -9.57 9.39 5.99
CA TYR A 252 -10.18 8.66 4.87
C TYR A 252 -9.13 8.44 3.78
N ASP A 253 -8.92 7.19 3.35
CA ASP A 253 -8.04 6.81 2.23
C ASP A 253 -8.88 6.27 1.07
N MET A 254 -8.97 7.04 -0.01
CA MET A 254 -9.88 6.77 -1.12
C MET A 254 -9.06 6.57 -2.41
N PRO A 255 -8.76 5.31 -2.77
CA PRO A 255 -8.05 5.01 -4.01
C PRO A 255 -8.95 5.18 -5.25
N ASP A 256 -8.42 4.91 -6.44
CA ASP A 256 -9.29 4.63 -7.59
C ASP A 256 -9.93 3.23 -7.50
N VAL A 257 -11.01 3.00 -8.27
CA VAL A 257 -11.80 1.76 -8.22
C VAL A 257 -11.01 0.47 -8.46
N ASN A 258 -9.85 0.55 -9.12
CA ASN A 258 -9.05 -0.60 -9.52
C ASN A 258 -8.11 -1.10 -8.41
N LEU A 259 -8.16 -0.45 -7.24
CA LEU A 259 -7.38 -0.76 -6.05
C LEU A 259 -8.30 -1.07 -4.86
N GLU A 260 -7.80 -1.88 -3.93
CA GLU A 260 -8.32 -1.99 -2.56
C GLU A 260 -7.16 -2.24 -1.57
N LEU A 261 -7.42 -2.15 -0.27
CA LEU A 261 -6.42 -2.47 0.77
C LEU A 261 -5.95 -3.94 0.62
N ASP A 262 -4.63 -4.18 0.57
CA ASP A 262 -4.08 -5.53 0.41
C ASP A 262 -4.27 -6.35 1.69
N ASP A 263 -5.41 -7.04 1.74
CA ASP A 263 -5.82 -8.06 2.71
C ASP A 263 -4.72 -9.07 3.11
N SER A 264 -3.72 -9.33 2.26
CA SER A 264 -2.60 -10.24 2.58
C SER A 264 -1.49 -9.60 3.42
N ARG A 265 -1.48 -8.27 3.53
CA ARG A 265 -0.54 -7.46 4.32
C ARG A 265 -1.30 -6.75 5.44
N SER A 266 -0.62 -5.89 6.21
CA SER A 266 -1.26 -5.09 7.26
C SER A 266 -1.23 -3.60 6.95
N LEU A 267 -2.25 -2.90 7.45
CA LEU A 267 -2.18 -1.47 7.69
C LEU A 267 -1.47 -1.25 9.03
N GLN A 268 -0.34 -0.56 8.97
CA GLN A 268 0.58 -0.37 10.09
C GLN A 268 0.51 1.07 10.57
N VAL A 269 0.32 1.26 11.88
CA VAL A 269 0.20 2.58 12.52
C VAL A 269 1.44 2.83 13.37
N TYR A 270 2.11 3.95 13.13
CA TYR A 270 3.29 4.41 13.87
C TYR A 270 3.00 5.75 14.51
N PHE A 271 3.31 5.90 15.79
CA PHE A 271 3.38 7.20 16.49
C PHE A 271 4.85 7.45 16.80
N THR A 272 5.40 8.56 16.32
CA THR A 272 6.85 8.72 16.14
C THR A 272 7.35 10.08 16.62
N PRO A 273 8.50 10.16 17.31
CA PRO A 273 9.13 11.43 17.68
C PRO A 273 9.67 12.21 16.48
N ARG A 274 9.73 11.58 15.29
CA ARG A 274 10.32 12.13 14.07
C ARG A 274 9.29 12.22 12.95
N ALA A 275 9.11 13.41 12.37
CA ALA A 275 8.13 13.63 11.31
C ALA A 275 8.43 12.73 10.09
N GLY A 276 7.57 11.76 9.84
CA GLY A 276 7.67 10.85 8.68
C GLY A 276 8.63 9.67 8.81
N ILE A 277 9.17 9.37 10.01
CA ILE A 277 10.05 8.21 10.23
C ILE A 277 9.32 7.12 11.02
N LYS A 278 9.39 5.86 10.55
CA LYS A 278 8.64 4.71 11.07
C LYS A 278 9.34 4.04 12.26
N ASP A 279 9.60 4.81 13.30
CA ASP A 279 10.42 4.42 14.47
C ASP A 279 9.81 3.23 15.23
N ASN A 280 8.66 3.43 15.88
CA ASN A 280 8.02 2.42 16.73
C ASN A 280 6.60 2.16 16.21
N GLN A 281 6.33 0.93 15.76
CA GLN A 281 5.00 0.50 15.35
C GLN A 281 4.11 0.38 16.59
N VAL A 282 2.97 1.08 16.57
CA VAL A 282 1.99 1.11 17.66
C VAL A 282 1.02 -0.06 17.52
N TYR A 283 0.49 -0.23 16.30
CA TYR A 283 -0.45 -1.27 15.94
C TYR A 283 -0.28 -1.71 14.48
N SER A 284 -0.83 -2.87 14.16
CA SER A 284 -0.82 -3.45 12.82
C SER A 284 -2.10 -4.26 12.62
N PHE A 285 -3.00 -3.76 11.78
CA PHE A 285 -4.27 -4.42 11.47
C PHE A 285 -4.00 -5.60 10.52
N HIS A 286 -4.15 -6.83 11.00
CA HIS A 286 -3.83 -8.06 10.27
C HIS A 286 -5.08 -8.89 9.96
N LYS A 287 -5.24 -9.38 8.71
CA LYS A 287 -6.29 -10.32 8.30
C LYS A 287 -6.37 -11.61 9.14
N TYR A 288 -5.23 -12.05 9.69
CA TYR A 288 -5.12 -13.22 10.58
C TYR A 288 -5.30 -12.91 12.07
N GLY A 289 -5.56 -11.66 12.44
CA GLY A 289 -5.96 -11.30 13.80
C GLY A 289 -7.38 -11.80 14.14
N LEU A 290 -7.73 -11.72 15.43
CA LEU A 290 -9.13 -11.86 15.88
C LEU A 290 -10.00 -10.86 15.10
N GLU A 291 -11.24 -11.20 14.76
CA GLU A 291 -12.10 -10.38 13.87
C GLU A 291 -12.25 -8.93 14.35
N LYS A 292 -12.45 -8.77 15.66
CA LYS A 292 -12.41 -7.48 16.36
C LYS A 292 -11.11 -6.71 16.11
N CYS A 293 -9.96 -7.36 16.20
CA CYS A 293 -8.63 -6.76 16.01
C CYS A 293 -8.30 -6.42 14.54
N LYS A 294 -9.11 -6.86 13.57
CA LYS A 294 -9.01 -6.41 12.16
C LYS A 294 -9.52 -4.98 11.98
N SER A 295 -10.35 -4.53 12.91
CA SER A 295 -11.14 -3.29 12.81
C SER A 295 -11.12 -2.42 14.07
N TYR A 296 -10.64 -2.92 15.21
CA TYR A 296 -10.56 -2.18 16.48
C TYR A 296 -9.30 -2.56 17.30
N ALA A 297 -8.46 -1.57 17.60
CA ALA A 297 -7.19 -1.79 18.31
C ALA A 297 -7.24 -1.55 19.82
N GLY A 298 -8.28 -0.89 20.35
CA GLY A 298 -8.32 -0.45 21.76
C GLY A 298 -8.84 -1.49 22.76
N ALA A 299 -8.52 -2.78 22.59
CA ALA A 299 -9.14 -3.87 23.37
C ALA A 299 -8.11 -4.71 24.16
N PRO A 300 -8.49 -5.34 25.29
CA PRO A 300 -7.58 -6.22 26.05
C PRO A 300 -7.04 -7.41 25.24
N ASP A 301 -7.81 -7.88 24.25
CA ASP A 301 -7.46 -8.92 23.29
C ASP A 301 -6.69 -8.39 22.06
N CYS A 302 -6.71 -7.08 21.82
CA CYS A 302 -6.05 -6.40 20.70
C CYS A 302 -4.88 -5.55 21.22
N LYS A 303 -3.74 -6.18 21.52
CA LYS A 303 -2.63 -5.49 22.20
C LYS A 303 -1.87 -4.52 21.28
N PHE A 304 -1.74 -3.27 21.71
CA PHE A 304 -0.70 -2.35 21.23
C PHE A 304 0.71 -2.85 21.59
N ALA A 305 1.73 -2.29 20.94
CA ALA A 305 3.13 -2.48 21.32
C ALA A 305 3.38 -2.16 22.81
N SER A 306 4.35 -2.84 23.43
CA SER A 306 4.52 -2.87 24.90
C SER A 306 4.79 -1.51 25.55
N ASN A 307 5.35 -0.55 24.80
CA ASN A 307 5.53 0.83 25.24
C ASN A 307 4.22 1.61 25.42
N PHE A 308 3.13 1.21 24.78
CA PHE A 308 1.81 1.86 24.89
C PHE A 308 0.85 1.14 25.86
N GLN A 309 1.34 0.21 26.71
CA GLN A 309 0.47 -0.63 27.54
C GLN A 309 0.17 -0.08 28.94
N SER A 310 0.98 0.84 29.49
CA SER A 310 1.00 1.20 30.91
C SER A 310 -0.17 2.05 31.42
N GLU A 311 -0.89 2.80 30.57
CA GLU A 311 -1.98 3.70 30.99
C GLU A 311 -3.41 3.16 30.70
N ASN A 312 -3.55 1.96 30.14
CA ASN A 312 -4.84 1.39 29.71
C ASN A 312 -5.78 0.93 30.86
N ALA A 313 -5.61 1.47 32.06
CA ALA A 313 -6.55 1.32 33.18
C ALA A 313 -7.67 2.39 33.17
N ASP A 314 -7.52 3.45 32.36
CA ASP A 314 -8.46 4.56 32.24
C ASP A 314 -9.00 4.64 30.79
N PRO A 315 -10.28 4.26 30.54
CA PRO A 315 -10.88 4.27 29.20
C PRO A 315 -10.98 5.64 28.53
N ASP A 316 -10.92 6.73 29.31
CA ASP A 316 -10.92 8.09 28.77
C ASP A 316 -9.49 8.57 28.43
N LYS A 317 -8.45 7.79 28.75
CA LYS A 317 -7.05 8.05 28.37
C LYS A 317 -6.45 7.01 27.43
N SER A 318 -6.98 5.79 27.37
CA SER A 318 -6.52 4.76 26.43
C SER A 318 -6.69 5.21 24.98
N THR A 319 -5.67 4.99 24.15
CA THR A 319 -5.77 5.14 22.70
C THR A 319 -6.72 4.08 22.14
N GLU A 320 -7.64 4.49 21.28
CA GLU A 320 -8.54 3.60 20.55
C GLU A 320 -8.39 3.87 19.06
N MET A 321 -8.34 2.81 18.24
CA MET A 321 -8.30 2.95 16.79
C MET A 321 -9.41 2.08 16.19
N PHE A 322 -10.17 2.63 15.26
CA PHE A 322 -11.25 1.95 14.54
C PHE A 322 -10.93 2.03 13.04
N LEU A 323 -10.77 0.88 12.37
CA LEU A 323 -10.53 0.77 10.93
C LEU A 323 -11.77 0.18 10.27
N GLU A 324 -12.33 0.91 9.30
CA GLU A 324 -13.55 0.56 8.59
C GLU A 324 -13.32 0.57 7.07
N ASP A 325 -13.81 -0.45 6.37
CA ASP A 325 -13.94 -0.47 4.92
C ASP A 325 -15.02 0.54 4.50
N VAL A 326 -14.74 1.36 3.49
CA VAL A 326 -15.64 2.40 2.98
C VAL A 326 -15.94 2.12 1.51
N TYR A 327 -17.21 1.89 1.20
CA TYR A 327 -17.72 1.68 -0.15
C TYR A 327 -18.42 2.95 -0.62
N TYR A 328 -17.94 3.52 -1.73
CA TYR A 328 -18.41 4.81 -2.26
C TYR A 328 -18.61 4.75 -3.77
N ILE A 329 -19.60 5.49 -4.27
CA ILE A 329 -19.80 5.67 -5.72
C ILE A 329 -18.85 6.79 -6.19
N THR A 330 -18.05 6.48 -7.21
CA THR A 330 -17.12 7.45 -7.80
C THR A 330 -17.81 8.59 -8.55
N ASP A 331 -17.18 9.76 -8.56
CA ASP A 331 -17.59 10.85 -9.46
C ASP A 331 -17.39 10.37 -10.92
N ASP A 332 -18.23 10.83 -11.85
CA ASP A 332 -18.12 10.37 -13.24
C ASP A 332 -16.82 10.86 -13.91
N PRO A 333 -16.10 9.97 -14.60
CA PRO A 333 -14.77 10.25 -15.13
C PRO A 333 -14.86 11.19 -16.34
N ALA A 334 -13.90 12.11 -16.45
CA ALA A 334 -13.87 13.14 -17.50
C ALA A 334 -13.73 12.58 -18.94
N SER A 335 -13.43 11.30 -19.08
CA SER A 335 -13.46 10.55 -20.35
C SER A 335 -13.61 9.05 -20.04
N LYS A 336 -13.90 8.22 -21.06
CA LYS A 336 -14.08 6.77 -20.89
C LYS A 336 -12.82 6.04 -20.37
N VAL A 337 -11.64 6.67 -20.48
CA VAL A 337 -10.34 6.15 -19.99
C VAL A 337 -9.78 6.90 -18.78
N THR A 338 -10.49 7.91 -18.27
CA THR A 338 -10.05 8.63 -17.06
C THR A 338 -10.32 7.76 -15.84
N SER A 339 -9.38 7.72 -14.88
CA SER A 339 -9.54 6.92 -13.66
C SER A 339 -10.73 7.39 -12.82
N ARG A 340 -11.44 6.45 -12.20
CA ARG A 340 -12.62 6.71 -11.38
C ARG A 340 -12.22 6.90 -9.92
N MET A 341 -12.39 8.13 -9.41
CA MET A 341 -11.99 8.56 -8.07
C MET A 341 -13.19 8.92 -7.19
N ALA A 342 -13.01 8.90 -5.88
CA ALA A 342 -13.98 9.43 -4.94
C ALA A 342 -14.14 10.95 -5.10
N GLY A 343 -15.39 11.42 -5.22
CA GLY A 343 -15.72 12.82 -5.01
C GLY A 343 -15.65 13.18 -3.52
N TYR A 344 -15.29 14.43 -3.21
CA TYR A 344 -15.26 14.93 -1.82
C TYR A 344 -16.28 16.05 -1.59
N GLU A 345 -16.76 16.16 -0.35
CA GLU A 345 -17.69 17.17 0.15
C GLU A 345 -17.29 17.66 1.55
N GLU A 346 -17.82 18.81 1.97
CA GLU A 346 -17.70 19.30 3.33
C GLU A 346 -18.97 19.02 4.14
N LYS A 347 -18.86 18.16 5.16
CA LYS A 347 -19.98 17.79 6.04
C LYS A 347 -19.53 17.64 7.49
N SER A 348 -20.44 17.79 8.45
CA SER A 348 -20.15 17.39 9.82
C SER A 348 -20.14 15.86 9.94
N LEU A 349 -19.25 15.31 10.78
CA LEU A 349 -19.26 13.91 11.17
C LEU A 349 -19.91 13.75 12.55
N THR A 350 -20.37 12.53 12.85
CA THR A 350 -20.92 12.16 14.17
C THR A 350 -20.03 11.11 14.83
N PHE A 351 -19.54 11.41 16.02
CA PHE A 351 -18.63 10.57 16.79
C PHE A 351 -19.39 9.81 17.90
N PRO A 352 -19.39 8.47 17.91
CA PRO A 352 -19.94 7.69 19.02
C PRO A 352 -18.99 7.74 20.22
N ARG A 353 -19.30 8.62 21.17
CA ARG A 353 -18.68 8.75 22.50
C ARG A 353 -19.50 9.70 23.38
N TYR A 354 -19.28 9.63 24.68
CA TYR A 354 -19.89 10.54 25.65
C TYR A 354 -19.55 12.02 25.38
N ASN A 355 -20.50 12.91 25.68
CA ASN A 355 -20.37 14.35 25.61
C ASN A 355 -20.51 15.01 27.00
N VAL A 356 -19.43 15.59 27.51
CA VAL A 356 -19.48 16.36 28.78
C VAL A 356 -20.29 17.66 28.69
N ILE A 357 -20.63 18.13 27.48
CA ILE A 357 -21.34 19.40 27.27
C ILE A 357 -22.87 19.25 27.42
N ASP A 358 -23.45 18.16 26.92
CA ASP A 358 -24.91 17.93 26.94
C ASP A 358 -25.34 16.57 27.52
N GLY A 359 -24.40 15.70 27.89
CA GLY A 359 -24.66 14.37 28.44
C GLY A 359 -25.04 13.29 27.42
N SER A 360 -25.02 13.59 26.13
CA SER A 360 -25.31 12.62 25.05
C SER A 360 -24.16 11.63 24.81
N ASN A 361 -24.41 10.63 23.96
CA ASN A 361 -23.42 9.61 23.55
C ASN A 361 -23.01 9.74 22.07
N THR A 362 -23.30 10.88 21.44
CA THR A 362 -22.96 11.17 20.03
C THR A 362 -22.60 12.64 19.87
N VAL A 363 -21.39 12.92 19.41
CA VAL A 363 -20.85 14.29 19.30
C VAL A 363 -20.65 14.67 17.84
N ALA A 364 -21.22 15.79 17.41
CA ALA A 364 -20.95 16.35 16.09
C ALA A 364 -19.52 16.92 16.01
N SER A 365 -18.90 16.86 14.83
CA SER A 365 -17.60 17.49 14.59
C SER A 365 -17.67 19.01 14.76
N MET A 366 -16.68 19.61 15.44
CA MET A 366 -16.67 21.05 15.75
C MET A 366 -16.70 21.94 14.50
N GLY A 367 -16.08 21.49 13.41
CA GLY A 367 -16.22 22.10 12.09
C GLY A 367 -16.74 21.11 11.05
N THR A 368 -16.85 21.55 9.80
CA THR A 368 -17.00 20.63 8.66
C THR A 368 -15.71 19.85 8.43
N VAL A 369 -15.87 18.65 7.88
CA VAL A 369 -14.82 17.69 7.51
C VAL A 369 -14.86 17.52 6.00
N VAL A 370 -13.70 17.52 5.35
CA VAL A 370 -13.61 17.07 3.95
C VAL A 370 -13.68 15.55 3.97
N ALA A 371 -14.76 14.99 3.44
CA ALA A 371 -15.06 13.56 3.50
C ALA A 371 -15.57 13.07 2.14
N PRO A 372 -15.48 11.76 1.85
CA PRO A 372 -16.01 11.21 0.60
C PRO A 372 -17.52 11.43 0.46
N LYS A 373 -17.94 11.80 -0.75
CA LYS A 373 -19.32 11.77 -1.24
C LYS A 373 -19.78 10.35 -1.46
N ASN A 374 -21.09 10.18 -1.60
CA ASN A 374 -21.73 8.96 -2.12
C ASN A 374 -21.28 7.66 -1.43
N VAL A 375 -20.90 7.73 -0.15
CA VAL A 375 -20.63 6.56 0.69
C VAL A 375 -21.95 5.82 0.86
N ILE A 376 -22.02 4.59 0.34
CA ILE A 376 -23.21 3.74 0.41
C ILE A 376 -23.14 2.75 1.58
N LEU A 377 -21.94 2.46 2.08
CA LEU A 377 -21.70 1.52 3.17
C LEU A 377 -20.34 1.79 3.84
N GLU A 378 -20.32 1.81 5.17
CA GLU A 378 -19.11 1.68 5.99
C GLU A 378 -19.27 0.43 6.85
N LYS A 379 -18.22 -0.40 6.99
CA LYS A 379 -18.21 -1.59 7.88
C LYS A 379 -16.86 -1.73 8.60
N PRO A 380 -16.80 -2.38 9.78
CA PRO A 380 -15.53 -2.79 10.38
C PRO A 380 -14.66 -3.57 9.38
N ALA A 381 -13.40 -3.15 9.18
CA ALA A 381 -12.58 -3.62 8.06
C ALA A 381 -12.38 -5.14 8.01
N GLY A 382 -12.50 -5.72 6.81
CA GLY A 382 -12.46 -7.17 6.58
C GLY A 382 -13.74 -7.91 6.96
N SER A 383 -14.85 -7.21 7.23
CA SER A 383 -16.16 -7.83 7.47
C SER A 383 -16.81 -8.36 6.19
N THR A 384 -17.39 -9.56 6.27
CA THR A 384 -18.21 -10.11 5.17
C THR A 384 -19.41 -9.22 4.86
N LEU A 385 -19.69 -9.05 3.56
CA LEU A 385 -20.89 -8.38 3.05
C LEU A 385 -22.07 -9.37 3.03
N THR A 386 -23.20 -8.97 3.61
CA THR A 386 -24.48 -9.68 3.48
C THR A 386 -25.05 -9.55 2.06
N GLU A 387 -25.99 -10.41 1.68
CA GLU A 387 -26.64 -10.37 0.36
C GLU A 387 -27.28 -9.00 0.05
N ALA A 388 -27.83 -8.32 1.06
CA ALA A 388 -28.41 -6.99 0.92
C ALA A 388 -27.35 -5.90 0.65
N GLU A 389 -26.19 -5.99 1.31
CA GLU A 389 -25.05 -5.08 1.09
C GLU A 389 -24.38 -5.33 -0.26
N GLN A 390 -24.23 -6.60 -0.66
CA GLN A 390 -23.76 -6.99 -2.00
C GLN A 390 -24.71 -6.47 -3.08
N LYS A 391 -26.03 -6.59 -2.87
CA LYS A 391 -27.03 -6.03 -3.79
C LYS A 391 -26.98 -4.51 -3.84
N LEU A 392 -26.80 -3.82 -2.72
CA LEU A 392 -26.65 -2.35 -2.69
C LEU A 392 -25.45 -1.88 -3.55
N ILE A 393 -24.33 -2.60 -3.47
CA ILE A 393 -23.12 -2.34 -4.27
C ILE A 393 -23.35 -2.68 -5.76
N ALA A 394 -24.06 -3.76 -6.07
CA ALA A 394 -24.41 -4.13 -7.44
C ALA A 394 -25.37 -3.11 -8.09
N ASP A 395 -26.43 -2.70 -7.38
CA ASP A 395 -27.41 -1.70 -7.83
C ASP A 395 -26.77 -0.32 -8.00
N ALA A 396 -25.74 0.01 -7.22
CA ALA A 396 -24.90 1.20 -7.38
C ALA A 396 -23.92 1.14 -8.58
N GLY A 397 -23.89 0.03 -9.32
CA GLY A 397 -23.09 -0.14 -10.53
C GLY A 397 -21.73 -0.83 -10.32
N GLY A 398 -21.67 -1.78 -9.39
CA GLY A 398 -20.59 -2.78 -9.32
C GLY A 398 -19.34 -2.34 -8.56
N LEU A 399 -18.81 -3.26 -7.75
CA LEU A 399 -17.53 -3.09 -7.07
C LEU A 399 -16.38 -3.17 -8.08
N HIS A 400 -15.42 -2.26 -7.98
CA HIS A 400 -14.31 -2.10 -8.93
C HIS A 400 -14.73 -1.73 -10.36
N GLU A 401 -15.98 -1.26 -10.53
CA GLU A 401 -16.52 -0.68 -11.77
C GLU A 401 -16.93 0.79 -11.56
N LYS A 402 -17.98 1.04 -10.75
CA LYS A 402 -18.35 2.40 -10.30
C LYS A 402 -18.18 2.60 -8.80
N VAL A 403 -18.35 1.55 -8.01
CA VAL A 403 -18.15 1.55 -6.56
C VAL A 403 -16.69 1.25 -6.26
N GLY A 404 -15.99 2.18 -5.62
CA GLY A 404 -14.64 1.96 -5.09
C GLY A 404 -14.69 1.46 -3.64
N LYS A 405 -13.58 0.85 -3.19
CA LYS A 405 -13.37 0.42 -1.80
C LYS A 405 -12.11 1.07 -1.24
N GLY A 406 -12.29 1.92 -0.25
CA GLY A 406 -11.22 2.56 0.51
C GLY A 406 -11.34 2.23 2.00
N PHE A 407 -10.66 2.97 2.85
CA PHE A 407 -10.81 2.82 4.30
C PHE A 407 -10.98 4.15 5.04
N LYS A 408 -11.54 4.06 6.24
CA LYS A 408 -11.60 5.13 7.24
C LYS A 408 -10.92 4.64 8.51
N LEU A 409 -9.91 5.36 8.97
CA LEU A 409 -9.27 5.14 10.27
C LEU A 409 -9.68 6.27 11.22
N ARG A 410 -10.46 5.95 12.26
CA ARG A 410 -10.73 6.83 13.40
C ARG A 410 -9.71 6.52 14.51
N ILE A 411 -9.10 7.54 15.08
CA ILE A 411 -8.23 7.41 16.26
C ILE A 411 -8.79 8.32 17.37
N LYS A 412 -9.19 7.75 18.51
CA LYS A 412 -9.48 8.48 19.75
C LYS A 412 -8.25 8.38 20.65
N ASN A 413 -7.92 9.48 21.31
CA ASN A 413 -6.77 9.62 22.20
C ASN A 413 -5.44 9.25 21.52
N HIS A 414 -5.12 9.86 20.38
CA HIS A 414 -3.75 9.80 19.86
C HIS A 414 -2.81 10.43 20.89
N ARG A 415 -1.86 9.64 21.38
CA ARG A 415 -0.77 10.07 22.24
C ARG A 415 0.57 9.76 21.58
N ASN A 416 1.54 10.62 21.84
CA ASN A 416 2.95 10.37 21.57
C ASN A 416 3.76 10.71 22.82
N ASP A 417 4.27 9.69 23.53
CA ASP A 417 4.93 9.86 24.84
C ASP A 417 6.22 10.69 24.79
N SER A 418 6.73 10.96 23.58
CA SER A 418 7.83 11.88 23.32
C SER A 418 7.48 13.36 23.60
N PHE A 419 6.20 13.70 23.68
CA PHE A 419 5.70 15.08 23.73
C PHE A 419 4.58 15.29 24.76
N ALA A 420 4.50 16.49 25.34
CA ALA A 420 3.44 16.86 26.28
C ALA A 420 2.08 17.12 25.60
N LYS A 421 2.09 17.54 24.33
CA LYS A 421 0.94 17.53 23.41
C LYS A 421 1.42 17.34 21.97
N GLY A 422 0.51 16.96 21.08
CA GLY A 422 0.81 16.72 19.68
C GLY A 422 1.64 15.46 19.44
N GLY A 423 2.00 15.25 18.16
CA GLY A 423 2.74 14.07 17.73
C GLY A 423 2.74 13.89 16.22
N ASN A 424 3.63 13.02 15.75
CA ASN A 424 3.65 12.58 14.35
C ASN A 424 3.07 11.17 14.24
N ILE A 425 2.31 10.94 13.17
CA ILE A 425 1.65 9.69 12.81
C ILE A 425 2.14 9.30 11.41
N VAL A 426 2.53 8.04 11.25
CA VAL A 426 2.69 7.42 9.92
C VAL A 426 1.74 6.24 9.82
N LEU A 427 0.87 6.27 8.82
CA LEU A 427 0.17 5.08 8.34
C LEU A 427 1.01 4.49 7.21
N ALA A 428 1.24 3.18 7.22
CA ALA A 428 1.96 2.46 6.18
C ALA A 428 1.14 1.25 5.74
N PHE A 429 0.78 1.18 4.46
CA PHE A 429 -0.13 0.17 3.94
C PHE A 429 0.14 -0.12 2.47
N HIS A 430 -0.42 -1.22 1.98
CA HIS A 430 -0.35 -1.60 0.57
C HIS A 430 -1.76 -1.61 0.00
N MET A 431 -1.93 -1.08 -1.21
CA MET A 431 -3.11 -1.31 -2.01
C MET A 431 -2.80 -2.39 -3.05
N ARG A 432 -3.69 -3.37 -3.20
CA ARG A 432 -3.61 -4.43 -4.22
C ARG A 432 -4.28 -3.95 -5.50
N VAL A 433 -3.64 -4.22 -6.64
CA VAL A 433 -4.27 -4.03 -7.95
C VAL A 433 -5.24 -5.17 -8.20
N VAL A 434 -6.53 -4.85 -8.33
CA VAL A 434 -7.60 -5.83 -8.61
C VAL A 434 -8.12 -5.72 -10.05
N ASN A 435 -8.09 -4.53 -10.65
CA ASN A 435 -8.42 -4.30 -12.05
C ASN A 435 -7.32 -3.54 -12.81
N ASP A 436 -7.38 -3.62 -14.14
CA ASP A 436 -6.44 -2.95 -15.05
C ASP A 436 -6.90 -1.50 -15.26
N SER A 437 -6.11 -0.51 -14.83
CA SER A 437 -6.50 0.90 -14.99
C SER A 437 -6.57 1.26 -16.47
N LEU A 438 -7.69 1.84 -16.91
CA LEU A 438 -7.83 2.37 -18.27
C LEU A 438 -7.00 3.64 -18.49
N MET A 439 -6.51 4.32 -17.45
CA MET A 439 -5.54 5.39 -17.67
C MET A 439 -4.13 4.77 -17.79
N ILE A 440 -3.45 5.09 -18.88
CA ILE A 440 -2.11 4.57 -19.22
C ILE A 440 -1.12 5.72 -19.48
N ASP A 441 0.17 5.43 -19.37
CA ASP A 441 1.23 6.34 -19.80
C ASP A 441 1.58 6.18 -21.30
N GLN A 442 2.67 6.81 -21.74
CA GLN A 442 3.12 6.80 -23.14
C GLN A 442 3.69 5.44 -23.59
N ASP A 443 4.06 4.57 -22.64
CA ASP A 443 4.59 3.21 -22.87
C ASP A 443 3.52 2.13 -22.59
N GLY A 444 2.26 2.52 -22.42
CA GLY A 444 1.13 1.63 -22.16
C GLY A 444 1.15 1.00 -20.76
N ASN A 445 1.86 1.58 -19.79
CA ASN A 445 1.83 1.14 -18.40
C ASN A 445 0.60 1.75 -17.68
N PRO A 446 -0.14 0.98 -16.87
CA PRO A 446 -1.28 1.51 -16.13
C PRO A 446 -0.88 2.55 -15.09
N ILE A 447 -1.73 3.57 -14.95
CA ILE A 447 -1.63 4.66 -14.00
C ILE A 447 -2.75 4.50 -12.96
N TYR A 448 -2.36 4.42 -11.70
CA TYR A 448 -3.26 4.37 -10.56
C TYR A 448 -3.17 5.65 -9.74
N PHE A 449 -4.25 5.99 -9.05
CA PHE A 449 -4.39 7.18 -8.22
C PHE A 449 -4.91 6.81 -6.84
N ASN A 450 -4.50 7.56 -5.83
CA ASN A 450 -5.05 7.42 -4.49
C ASN A 450 -5.02 8.75 -3.71
N ALA A 451 -6.19 9.22 -3.29
CA ALA A 451 -6.37 10.45 -2.52
C ALA A 451 -6.57 10.15 -1.02
N PHE A 452 -6.47 11.17 -0.17
CA PHE A 452 -6.86 11.02 1.24
C PHE A 452 -7.34 12.34 1.83
N SER A 453 -8.02 12.28 2.97
CA SER A 453 -8.36 13.46 3.77
C SER A 453 -8.13 13.22 5.26
N TYR A 454 -7.84 14.29 6.00
CA TYR A 454 -7.58 14.29 7.43
C TYR A 454 -8.45 15.32 8.14
N TYR A 455 -8.99 14.94 9.29
CA TYR A 455 -9.59 15.83 10.28
C TYR A 455 -9.23 15.36 11.69
N ALA A 456 -9.02 16.30 12.60
CA ALA A 456 -8.88 16.05 14.02
C ALA A 456 -9.45 17.20 14.86
N GLN A 457 -9.89 16.87 16.07
CA GLN A 457 -10.29 17.84 17.08
C GLN A 457 -9.93 17.35 18.49
N GLU A 458 -9.86 18.28 19.44
CA GLU A 458 -9.78 17.93 20.85
C GLU A 458 -11.13 17.46 21.39
N ILE A 459 -11.09 16.57 22.39
CA ILE A 459 -12.25 16.13 23.16
C ILE A 459 -12.38 17.05 24.39
N PRO A 460 -13.53 17.70 24.63
CA PRO A 460 -13.75 18.49 25.84
C PRO A 460 -13.66 17.62 27.11
N THR A 461 -12.92 18.08 28.12
CA THR A 461 -12.80 17.44 29.44
C THR A 461 -13.70 18.07 30.51
N CYS A 462 -14.46 19.11 30.15
CA CYS A 462 -15.24 19.93 31.06
C CYS A 462 -16.34 20.68 30.28
N ASN A 463 -17.34 21.21 30.99
CA ASN A 463 -18.44 21.96 30.40
C ASN A 463 -18.26 23.48 30.65
N PRO A 464 -17.99 24.31 29.62
CA PRO A 464 -17.74 25.74 29.81
C PRO A 464 -18.97 26.53 30.26
N ALA A 465 -20.19 25.99 30.12
CA ALA A 465 -21.40 26.61 30.67
C ALA A 465 -21.56 26.41 32.19
N ILE A 466 -20.75 25.51 32.78
CA ILE A 466 -20.81 25.13 34.21
C ILE A 466 -19.48 25.46 34.92
N GLN A 467 -18.35 25.40 34.21
CA GLN A 467 -16.99 25.44 34.77
C GLN A 467 -16.17 26.58 34.15
N GLN A 468 -15.77 27.55 34.98
CA GLN A 468 -15.15 28.81 34.52
C GLN A 468 -13.77 28.65 33.85
N ASN A 469 -13.03 27.59 34.17
CA ASN A 469 -11.63 27.39 33.75
C ASN A 469 -11.48 26.31 32.67
N CYS A 470 -12.45 26.18 31.76
CA CYS A 470 -12.35 25.24 30.65
C CYS A 470 -11.31 25.67 29.61
N THR A 471 -10.33 24.81 29.33
CA THR A 471 -9.42 24.98 28.20
C THR A 471 -10.22 24.90 26.89
N PRO A 472 -10.13 25.90 25.98
CA PRO A 472 -10.71 25.83 24.65
C PRO A 472 -10.28 24.56 23.90
N ILE A 473 -11.12 24.07 23.00
CA ILE A 473 -10.77 22.94 22.12
C ILE A 473 -10.26 23.45 20.77
N GLU A 474 -9.14 22.88 20.31
CA GLU A 474 -8.55 23.11 18.99
C GLU A 474 -9.04 22.07 17.95
N MET A 475 -8.94 22.40 16.66
CA MET A 475 -9.15 21.46 15.55
C MET A 475 -8.12 21.67 14.43
N GLU A 476 -7.83 20.61 13.71
CA GLU A 476 -6.90 20.56 12.58
C GLU A 476 -7.55 19.77 11.44
N ARG A 477 -7.46 20.25 10.19
CA ARG A 477 -8.06 19.55 9.05
C ARG A 477 -7.42 19.93 7.74
N MET A 478 -7.60 19.08 6.74
CA MET A 478 -7.34 19.46 5.35
C MET A 478 -8.48 20.31 4.78
N ASP A 479 -8.16 21.19 3.84
CA ASP A 479 -9.13 21.81 2.94
C ASP A 479 -9.31 21.00 1.62
N PRO A 480 -10.35 21.25 0.81
CA PRO A 480 -10.58 20.48 -0.43
C PRO A 480 -9.48 20.61 -1.49
N ALA A 481 -8.72 21.73 -1.50
CA ALA A 481 -7.59 21.91 -2.41
C ALA A 481 -6.35 21.14 -1.93
N GLN A 482 -6.12 21.06 -0.62
CA GLN A 482 -5.08 20.21 -0.02
C GLN A 482 -5.32 18.72 -0.29
N VAL A 483 -6.57 18.25 -0.17
CA VAL A 483 -6.96 16.87 -0.53
C VAL A 483 -6.56 16.58 -1.97
N LYS A 484 -6.98 17.43 -2.91
CA LYS A 484 -6.63 17.29 -4.34
C LYS A 484 -5.13 17.41 -4.63
N ALA A 485 -4.42 18.31 -3.95
CA ALA A 485 -2.97 18.47 -4.09
C ALA A 485 -2.16 17.30 -3.49
N SER A 486 -2.80 16.44 -2.68
CA SER A 486 -2.20 15.27 -2.04
C SER A 486 -2.49 13.94 -2.74
N GLU A 487 -3.17 13.98 -3.90
CA GLU A 487 -3.46 12.81 -4.72
C GLU A 487 -2.16 12.13 -5.19
N ALA A 488 -1.92 10.90 -4.73
CA ALA A 488 -0.75 10.13 -5.08
C ALA A 488 -0.98 9.40 -6.40
N LYS A 489 -0.25 9.78 -7.45
CA LYS A 489 -0.21 9.11 -8.76
C LYS A 489 0.92 8.09 -8.80
N VAL A 490 0.65 6.87 -9.25
CA VAL A 490 1.65 5.80 -9.44
C VAL A 490 1.51 5.18 -10.83
N ILE A 491 2.63 5.08 -11.55
CA ILE A 491 2.74 4.28 -12.77
C ILE A 491 3.20 2.88 -12.34
N ALA A 492 2.43 1.85 -12.67
CA ALA A 492 2.77 0.47 -12.32
C ALA A 492 3.49 -0.23 -13.48
N ILE A 493 4.78 -0.51 -13.26
CA ILE A 493 5.65 -1.22 -14.20
C ILE A 493 6.02 -2.57 -13.57
N PRO A 494 5.43 -3.71 -14.01
CA PRO A 494 5.78 -5.02 -13.48
C PRO A 494 7.25 -5.42 -13.68
N PRO A 495 7.80 -6.25 -12.77
CA PRO A 495 9.15 -6.78 -12.89
C PRO A 495 9.38 -7.54 -14.22
N GLY A 496 10.53 -7.30 -14.84
CA GLY A 496 10.99 -8.06 -16.01
C GLY A 496 10.58 -7.51 -17.38
N LEU A 497 9.66 -6.54 -17.46
CA LEU A 497 9.17 -5.94 -18.71
C LEU A 497 10.15 -4.89 -19.28
N VAL A 498 11.36 -5.35 -19.63
CA VAL A 498 12.47 -4.48 -20.05
C VAL A 498 12.93 -4.73 -21.49
N ALA A 499 12.32 -5.69 -22.21
CA ALA A 499 12.58 -5.95 -23.61
C ALA A 499 11.48 -5.40 -24.53
N GLU A 500 11.84 -5.11 -25.78
CA GLU A 500 10.91 -4.55 -26.79
C GLU A 500 9.73 -5.51 -27.07
N THR A 501 9.95 -6.82 -26.95
CA THR A 501 8.95 -7.89 -27.05
C THR A 501 7.83 -7.79 -26.01
N ASP A 502 8.12 -7.16 -24.86
CA ASP A 502 7.24 -7.11 -23.70
C ASP A 502 6.19 -5.99 -23.83
N LYS A 503 6.34 -5.15 -24.86
CA LYS A 503 5.35 -4.17 -25.29
C LYS A 503 4.16 -4.82 -26.00
N TYR A 504 4.31 -6.05 -26.53
CA TYR A 504 3.22 -6.79 -27.16
C TYR A 504 2.68 -7.88 -26.22
N GLN A 505 1.37 -7.86 -25.98
CA GLN A 505 0.68 -8.71 -25.01
C GLN A 505 -0.46 -9.50 -25.66
N ALA A 506 -0.80 -10.66 -25.08
CA ALA A 506 -1.76 -11.60 -25.65
C ALA A 506 -3.20 -11.17 -25.38
N PHE A 507 -3.99 -11.01 -26.44
CA PHE A 507 -5.40 -10.62 -26.39
C PHE A 507 -6.29 -11.86 -26.35
N ASN A 508 -6.58 -12.35 -25.15
CA ASN A 508 -7.38 -13.56 -24.97
C ASN A 508 -8.87 -13.20 -24.98
N PHE A 509 -9.55 -13.35 -26.11
CA PHE A 509 -10.98 -13.04 -26.26
C PHE A 509 -11.87 -14.30 -26.19
N THR A 510 -13.09 -14.16 -25.66
CA THR A 510 -14.20 -15.12 -25.82
C THR A 510 -15.54 -14.42 -25.98
N LYS A 511 -16.28 -14.78 -27.02
CA LYS A 511 -17.71 -14.46 -27.17
C LYS A 511 -18.56 -15.53 -26.50
N GLN A 512 -19.48 -15.12 -25.64
CA GLN A 512 -20.36 -16.03 -24.91
C GLN A 512 -21.78 -15.47 -24.70
N ASN A 513 -22.67 -16.31 -24.16
CA ASN A 513 -23.95 -15.88 -23.60
C ASN A 513 -23.86 -15.70 -22.07
N VAL A 514 -24.95 -15.21 -21.47
CA VAL A 514 -25.08 -14.97 -20.01
C VAL A 514 -24.84 -16.20 -19.12
N ALA A 515 -24.85 -17.41 -19.68
CA ALA A 515 -24.57 -18.66 -18.97
C ALA A 515 -23.13 -19.19 -19.22
N GLY A 516 -22.25 -18.37 -19.79
CA GLY A 516 -20.85 -18.74 -20.08
C GLY A 516 -20.67 -19.71 -21.25
N LYS A 517 -21.72 -19.99 -22.05
CA LYS A 517 -21.59 -20.83 -23.24
C LYS A 517 -21.02 -20.01 -24.40
N PRO A 518 -19.95 -20.47 -25.09
CA PRO A 518 -19.40 -19.77 -26.24
C PRO A 518 -20.38 -19.62 -27.41
N LEU A 519 -20.20 -18.56 -28.21
CA LEU A 519 -21.06 -18.22 -29.35
C LEU A 519 -20.27 -17.98 -30.64
N ALA A 520 -20.65 -18.72 -31.70
CA ALA A 520 -20.14 -18.57 -33.04
C ALA A 520 -20.93 -17.53 -33.86
N GLY A 521 -20.30 -16.98 -34.90
CA GLY A 521 -20.93 -16.12 -35.90
C GLY A 521 -21.18 -14.68 -35.48
N ALA A 522 -20.62 -14.21 -34.35
CA ALA A 522 -20.53 -12.77 -34.09
C ALA A 522 -19.48 -12.15 -35.01
N LYS A 523 -19.65 -10.89 -35.42
CA LYS A 523 -18.66 -10.13 -36.19
C LYS A 523 -18.08 -8.97 -35.40
N PHE A 524 -16.78 -8.76 -35.52
CA PHE A 524 -16.05 -7.71 -34.80
C PHE A 524 -15.06 -6.93 -35.66
N THR A 525 -14.94 -5.65 -35.38
CA THR A 525 -13.72 -4.88 -35.69
C THR A 525 -13.13 -4.35 -34.39
N ILE A 526 -11.81 -4.42 -34.25
CA ILE A 526 -11.08 -3.93 -33.07
C ILE A 526 -10.34 -2.67 -33.47
N PHE A 527 -10.60 -1.56 -32.78
CA PHE A 527 -9.93 -0.28 -32.96
C PHE A 527 -8.97 -0.02 -31.80
N LYS A 528 -7.92 0.76 -32.02
CA LYS A 528 -7.25 1.44 -30.91
C LYS A 528 -8.20 2.48 -30.31
N ALA A 529 -8.08 2.73 -29.01
CA ALA A 529 -8.79 3.82 -28.35
C ALA A 529 -7.89 5.07 -28.24
N THR A 530 -8.49 6.23 -28.46
CA THR A 530 -7.87 7.54 -28.22
C THR A 530 -7.64 7.80 -26.71
N ALA A 531 -6.91 8.87 -26.38
CA ALA A 531 -6.72 9.34 -25.01
C ALA A 531 -8.03 9.79 -24.30
N THR A 532 -9.18 9.76 -24.96
CA THR A 532 -10.52 9.96 -24.37
C THR A 532 -11.38 8.70 -24.38
N GLY A 533 -10.90 7.59 -24.96
CA GLY A 533 -11.63 6.34 -25.12
C GLY A 533 -12.64 6.31 -26.28
N GLU A 534 -12.44 7.15 -27.30
CA GLU A 534 -13.13 7.06 -28.60
C GLU A 534 -12.32 6.23 -29.61
N ARG A 535 -12.96 5.71 -30.65
CA ARG A 535 -12.32 4.90 -31.69
C ARG A 535 -11.28 5.70 -32.49
N ALA A 536 -10.12 5.10 -32.72
CA ALA A 536 -9.04 5.62 -33.58
C ALA A 536 -8.88 4.71 -34.81
N GLU A 537 -7.65 4.42 -35.25
CA GLU A 537 -7.41 3.45 -36.32
C GLU A 537 -7.77 2.01 -35.93
N VAL A 538 -8.02 1.16 -36.94
CA VAL A 538 -8.16 -0.29 -36.76
C VAL A 538 -6.87 -0.85 -36.17
N ALA A 539 -7.01 -1.76 -35.21
CA ALA A 539 -5.91 -2.40 -34.52
C ALA A 539 -5.19 -3.41 -35.42
N GLN A 540 -3.87 -3.52 -35.23
CA GLN A 540 -3.00 -4.39 -36.01
C GLN A 540 -2.17 -5.26 -35.05
N THR A 541 -2.03 -6.55 -35.34
CA THR A 541 -1.20 -7.45 -34.52
C THR A 541 0.30 -7.17 -34.69
N GLU A 542 1.11 -7.69 -33.76
CA GLU A 542 2.58 -7.77 -33.86
C GLU A 542 3.06 -8.37 -35.20
N ALA A 543 2.27 -9.28 -35.80
CA ALA A 543 2.54 -9.91 -37.10
C ALA A 543 1.98 -9.13 -38.30
N GLY A 544 1.44 -7.92 -38.09
CA GLY A 544 0.93 -7.05 -39.16
C GLY A 544 -0.50 -7.32 -39.62
N VAL A 545 -1.25 -8.22 -38.97
CA VAL A 545 -2.63 -8.56 -39.35
C VAL A 545 -3.61 -7.50 -38.84
N MET A 546 -4.44 -6.92 -39.71
CA MET A 546 -5.50 -5.99 -39.32
C MET A 546 -6.69 -6.72 -38.70
N LEU A 547 -7.25 -6.17 -37.61
CA LEU A 547 -8.31 -6.79 -36.82
C LEU A 547 -9.70 -6.26 -37.23
N GLU A 548 -10.06 -6.47 -38.50
CA GLU A 548 -11.30 -6.00 -39.12
C GLU A 548 -12.21 -7.16 -39.56
N ASN A 549 -13.53 -7.02 -39.39
CA ASN A 549 -14.55 -7.98 -39.83
C ASN A 549 -14.35 -9.43 -39.32
N LEU A 550 -13.62 -9.60 -38.21
CA LEU A 550 -13.31 -10.88 -37.57
C LEU A 550 -14.59 -11.63 -37.19
N VAL A 551 -14.60 -12.96 -37.32
CA VAL A 551 -15.78 -13.80 -37.06
C VAL A 551 -15.50 -14.74 -35.89
N THR A 552 -16.47 -14.98 -35.01
CA THR A 552 -16.27 -15.92 -33.89
C THR A 552 -16.54 -17.37 -34.29
N ASN A 553 -15.65 -18.29 -33.88
CA ASN A 553 -15.79 -19.73 -34.13
C ASN A 553 -16.68 -20.44 -33.08
N ALA A 554 -16.78 -21.76 -33.16
CA ALA A 554 -17.56 -22.60 -32.22
C ALA A 554 -17.16 -22.42 -30.74
N ASP A 555 -15.90 -22.10 -30.47
CA ASP A 555 -15.32 -21.87 -29.14
C ASP A 555 -15.40 -20.38 -28.72
N GLY A 556 -16.11 -19.54 -29.49
CA GLY A 556 -16.25 -18.11 -29.25
C GLY A 556 -14.98 -17.30 -29.51
N LYS A 557 -13.94 -17.89 -30.12
CA LYS A 557 -12.66 -17.24 -30.41
C LYS A 557 -12.69 -16.54 -31.76
N LEU A 558 -11.94 -15.44 -31.90
CA LEU A 558 -11.89 -14.64 -33.14
C LEU A 558 -11.04 -15.33 -34.22
N CYS A 559 -11.58 -15.37 -35.44
CA CYS A 559 -10.96 -15.89 -36.66
C CYS A 559 -11.01 -14.84 -37.76
N LEU A 560 -10.18 -15.00 -38.80
CA LEU A 560 -10.30 -14.21 -40.02
C LEU A 560 -11.57 -14.60 -40.81
N PRO A 561 -12.11 -13.72 -41.67
CA PRO A 561 -13.31 -13.99 -42.46
C PRO A 561 -13.21 -15.30 -43.27
N GLY A 562 -14.06 -16.27 -42.96
CA GLY A 562 -14.09 -17.59 -43.64
C GLY A 562 -13.15 -18.65 -43.06
N GLU A 563 -12.35 -18.32 -42.04
CA GLU A 563 -11.50 -19.26 -41.32
C GLU A 563 -12.16 -19.76 -40.03
N ASN A 564 -11.75 -20.94 -39.55
CA ASN A 564 -12.20 -21.52 -38.26
C ASN A 564 -11.07 -21.62 -37.22
N THR A 565 -9.83 -21.29 -37.61
CA THR A 565 -8.64 -21.34 -36.74
C THR A 565 -8.55 -20.06 -35.91
N PRO A 566 -8.51 -20.12 -34.57
CA PRO A 566 -8.38 -18.93 -33.73
C PRO A 566 -7.11 -18.12 -34.07
N LEU A 567 -7.27 -16.81 -34.25
CA LEU A 567 -6.16 -15.90 -34.51
C LEU A 567 -5.33 -15.70 -33.22
N ASN A 568 -4.01 -15.89 -33.30
CA ASN A 568 -3.09 -15.57 -32.22
C ASN A 568 -2.87 -14.05 -32.12
N ILE A 569 -3.81 -13.35 -31.49
CA ILE A 569 -3.78 -11.90 -31.38
C ILE A 569 -2.78 -11.47 -30.30
N ARG A 570 -1.68 -10.85 -30.74
CA ARG A 570 -0.75 -10.10 -29.88
C ARG A 570 -0.78 -8.62 -30.28
N LEU A 571 -1.09 -7.75 -29.31
CA LEU A 571 -1.32 -6.32 -29.49
C LEU A 571 -0.37 -5.51 -28.61
N LEU A 572 0.00 -4.31 -29.08
CA LEU A 572 0.76 -3.34 -28.29
C LEU A 572 -0.02 -2.98 -27.01
N ARG A 573 0.66 -2.81 -25.87
CA ARG A 573 0.02 -2.32 -24.64
C ARG A 573 -0.71 -1.00 -24.91
N GLY A 574 -1.96 -0.91 -24.48
CA GLY A 574 -2.83 0.21 -24.83
C GLY A 574 -4.31 -0.10 -24.63
N ASN A 575 -5.16 0.88 -24.87
CA ASN A 575 -6.61 0.71 -24.82
C ASN A 575 -7.19 0.43 -26.21
N TYR A 576 -8.21 -0.42 -26.27
CA TYR A 576 -8.82 -0.89 -27.50
C TYR A 576 -10.35 -0.93 -27.37
N ILE A 577 -11.06 -0.69 -28.47
CA ILE A 577 -12.51 -0.80 -28.56
C ILE A 577 -12.85 -1.95 -29.48
N LEU A 578 -13.60 -2.92 -28.97
CA LEU A 578 -14.20 -3.98 -29.75
C LEU A 578 -15.59 -3.50 -30.16
N GLU A 579 -15.81 -3.25 -31.44
CA GLU A 579 -17.13 -3.03 -32.01
C GLU A 579 -17.73 -4.39 -32.40
N GLU A 580 -18.83 -4.81 -31.76
CA GLU A 580 -19.65 -5.90 -32.27
C GLU A 580 -20.54 -5.38 -33.42
N LEU A 581 -20.23 -5.80 -34.65
CA LEU A 581 -20.92 -5.39 -35.88
C LEU A 581 -22.22 -6.18 -36.10
N GLU A 582 -22.18 -7.48 -35.80
CA GLU A 582 -23.33 -8.39 -35.91
C GLU A 582 -23.33 -9.39 -34.76
N ALA A 583 -24.47 -9.58 -34.11
CA ALA A 583 -24.65 -10.59 -33.07
C ALA A 583 -24.84 -12.01 -33.65
N PRO A 584 -24.47 -13.06 -32.90
CA PRO A 584 -24.78 -14.45 -33.22
C PRO A 584 -26.26 -14.69 -33.50
N ALA A 585 -26.57 -15.66 -34.38
CA ALA A 585 -27.94 -16.03 -34.72
C ALA A 585 -28.76 -16.40 -33.46
N GLY A 586 -29.89 -15.70 -33.26
CA GLY A 586 -30.76 -15.86 -32.09
C GLY A 586 -30.41 -14.96 -30.89
N TYR A 587 -29.36 -14.16 -30.98
CA TYR A 587 -28.93 -13.22 -29.94
C TYR A 587 -29.13 -11.75 -30.39
N GLN A 588 -28.94 -10.81 -29.46
CA GLN A 588 -28.94 -9.37 -29.73
C GLN A 588 -27.63 -8.72 -29.25
N ILE A 589 -27.23 -7.62 -29.89
CA ILE A 589 -26.06 -6.84 -29.48
C ILE A 589 -26.41 -6.09 -28.19
N SER A 590 -25.51 -6.14 -27.21
CA SER A 590 -25.68 -5.47 -25.91
C SER A 590 -25.35 -3.97 -26.01
N GLY A 591 -26.32 -3.10 -25.70
CA GLY A 591 -26.10 -1.65 -25.62
C GLY A 591 -25.71 -1.02 -26.96
N SER A 592 -24.50 -0.47 -27.05
CA SER A 592 -23.95 0.17 -28.26
C SER A 592 -23.08 -0.74 -29.12
N GLY A 593 -22.84 -2.00 -28.71
CA GLY A 593 -21.88 -2.91 -29.36
C GLY A 593 -20.41 -2.63 -29.06
N ASP A 594 -20.05 -1.42 -28.63
CA ASP A 594 -18.68 -1.06 -28.22
C ASP A 594 -18.31 -1.57 -26.81
N THR A 595 -17.26 -2.38 -26.74
CA THR A 595 -16.59 -2.76 -25.47
C THR A 595 -15.19 -2.16 -25.41
N LEU A 596 -14.96 -1.21 -24.49
CA LEU A 596 -13.64 -0.65 -24.20
C LEU A 596 -12.86 -1.59 -23.26
N VAL A 597 -11.62 -1.93 -23.63
CA VAL A 597 -10.72 -2.78 -22.84
C VAL A 597 -9.32 -2.18 -22.77
N SER A 598 -8.54 -2.60 -21.78
CA SER A 598 -7.09 -2.37 -21.76
C SER A 598 -6.34 -3.66 -22.06
N VAL A 599 -5.36 -3.57 -22.95
CA VAL A 599 -4.37 -4.62 -23.22
C VAL A 599 -3.14 -4.29 -22.43
N GLN A 600 -2.88 -5.09 -21.40
CA GLN A 600 -1.80 -4.89 -20.45
C GLN A 600 -1.06 -6.20 -20.19
N VAL A 601 -0.17 -6.12 -19.23
CA VAL A 601 0.72 -7.15 -18.68
C VAL A 601 -0.04 -8.34 -18.08
N THR A 602 -1.26 -8.10 -17.59
CA THR A 602 -2.19 -9.11 -17.09
C THR A 602 -2.71 -9.96 -18.24
N LYS A 603 -2.56 -11.29 -18.19
CA LYS A 603 -3.29 -12.22 -19.07
C LYS A 603 -4.75 -12.34 -18.63
N LYS A 604 -5.52 -11.25 -18.80
CA LYS A 604 -6.97 -11.23 -18.60
C LYS A 604 -7.66 -11.90 -19.79
N GLU A 605 -8.78 -12.57 -19.54
CA GLU A 605 -9.69 -13.00 -20.60
C GLU A 605 -10.76 -11.92 -20.80
N ILE A 606 -10.95 -11.51 -22.04
CA ILE A 606 -11.90 -10.51 -22.49
C ILE A 606 -13.18 -11.23 -22.90
N LEU A 607 -14.18 -11.18 -22.03
CA LEU A 607 -15.47 -11.82 -22.21
C LEU A 607 -16.48 -10.81 -22.77
N VAL A 608 -17.04 -11.07 -23.96
CA VAL A 608 -18.11 -10.23 -24.52
C VAL A 608 -19.41 -11.02 -24.60
N THR A 609 -20.42 -10.57 -23.86
CA THR A 609 -21.63 -11.34 -23.57
C THR A 609 -22.85 -10.77 -24.30
N ASN A 610 -23.62 -11.64 -24.97
CA ASN A 610 -24.93 -11.28 -25.53
C ASN A 610 -26.08 -12.01 -24.84
N GLU A 611 -27.22 -11.33 -24.83
CA GLU A 611 -28.51 -11.89 -24.43
C GLU A 611 -29.22 -12.55 -25.60
N VAL A 612 -30.08 -13.53 -25.29
CA VAL A 612 -30.98 -14.14 -26.28
C VAL A 612 -31.97 -13.09 -26.75
N LYS A 613 -32.18 -12.99 -28.07
CA LYS A 613 -33.13 -12.05 -28.64
C LYS A 613 -34.55 -12.35 -28.10
N PRO A 614 -35.26 -11.36 -27.52
CA PRO A 614 -36.56 -11.62 -26.92
C PRO A 614 -37.58 -12.08 -27.97
N THR A 615 -38.22 -13.21 -27.71
CA THR A 615 -39.35 -13.71 -28.52
C THR A 615 -40.47 -12.68 -28.49
N PRO A 616 -41.05 -12.25 -29.63
CA PRO A 616 -42.17 -11.33 -29.63
C PRO A 616 -43.36 -11.95 -28.90
N VAL A 617 -43.86 -11.26 -27.88
CA VAL A 617 -45.12 -11.62 -27.22
C VAL A 617 -46.23 -11.54 -28.27
N PRO A 618 -47.07 -12.57 -28.44
CA PRO A 618 -48.16 -12.53 -29.41
C PRO A 618 -49.10 -11.39 -29.06
N THR A 619 -49.32 -10.48 -30.00
CA THR A 619 -50.31 -9.41 -29.85
C THR A 619 -51.68 -10.04 -29.64
N PRO A 620 -52.45 -9.66 -28.60
CA PRO A 620 -53.79 -10.21 -28.42
C PRO A 620 -54.64 -9.85 -29.65
N THR A 621 -55.29 -10.86 -30.23
CA THR A 621 -56.23 -10.68 -31.34
C THR A 621 -57.31 -9.67 -30.92
N PRO A 622 -57.61 -8.64 -31.73
CA PRO A 622 -58.69 -7.71 -31.40
C PRO A 622 -60.01 -8.47 -31.26
N GLU A 623 -60.69 -8.25 -30.15
CA GLU A 623 -61.99 -8.85 -29.85
C GLU A 623 -63.03 -8.39 -30.90
N PRO A 624 -63.89 -9.28 -31.42
CA PRO A 624 -64.85 -8.91 -32.46
C PRO A 624 -65.81 -7.83 -31.96
N THR A 625 -65.98 -6.77 -32.75
CA THR A 625 -66.87 -5.64 -32.44
C THR A 625 -68.31 -6.13 -32.24
N PRO A 626 -68.97 -5.86 -31.10
CA PRO A 626 -70.35 -6.26 -30.88
C PRO A 626 -71.32 -5.60 -31.88
N ASP A 627 -72.31 -6.36 -32.33
CA ASP A 627 -73.36 -5.87 -33.24
C ASP A 627 -74.20 -4.74 -32.63
N PRO A 628 -74.68 -3.77 -33.44
CA PRO A 628 -75.44 -2.62 -32.95
C PRO A 628 -76.86 -3.03 -32.50
N VAL A 629 -77.14 -2.86 -31.20
CA VAL A 629 -78.47 -3.07 -30.61
C VAL A 629 -79.46 -1.99 -31.09
N PRO A 630 -80.68 -2.35 -31.55
CA PRO A 630 -81.67 -1.36 -32.01
C PRO A 630 -82.18 -0.43 -30.89
N THR A 631 -82.18 0.87 -31.14
CA THR A 631 -82.70 1.89 -30.20
C THR A 631 -84.20 2.09 -30.31
N THR A 632 -84.92 1.99 -29.19
CA THR A 632 -86.31 2.46 -29.04
C THR A 632 -86.37 3.89 -28.45
N PRO A 633 -87.32 4.76 -28.86
CA PRO A 633 -87.41 6.14 -28.38
C PRO A 633 -88.41 6.32 -27.21
N GLY A 634 -88.07 7.15 -26.20
CA GLY A 634 -89.02 7.47 -25.12
C GLY A 634 -88.57 8.46 -24.01
N VAL A 635 -88.89 9.75 -24.20
CA VAL A 635 -89.18 10.81 -23.19
C VAL A 635 -88.54 10.85 -21.77
N THR A 636 -87.69 11.88 -21.56
CA THR A 636 -87.86 13.03 -20.62
C THR A 636 -88.40 12.79 -19.19
N PRO A 637 -87.64 13.17 -18.13
CA PRO A 637 -87.92 14.46 -17.45
C PRO A 637 -86.71 15.27 -16.90
N THR A 638 -86.94 16.58 -16.73
CA THR A 638 -86.18 17.61 -15.96
C THR A 638 -86.76 17.78 -14.53
N PRO A 639 -86.23 18.62 -13.59
CA PRO A 639 -85.01 19.46 -13.54
C PRO A 639 -84.19 19.36 -12.21
N ALA A 640 -83.25 20.33 -11.98
CA ALA A 640 -82.66 20.86 -10.70
C ALA A 640 -81.08 20.90 -10.67
N PRO A 641 -80.39 21.62 -9.76
CA PRO A 641 -79.87 22.95 -10.14
C PRO A 641 -78.40 23.34 -9.77
N THR A 642 -77.70 23.92 -10.75
CA THR A 642 -77.01 25.25 -10.71
C THR A 642 -75.76 25.57 -9.80
N THR A 643 -74.57 25.60 -10.42
CA THR A 643 -73.37 26.51 -10.19
C THR A 643 -72.50 26.43 -8.90
N PRO A 644 -71.30 27.08 -8.82
CA PRO A 644 -70.38 27.66 -9.84
C PRO A 644 -68.93 27.04 -9.84
N ILE A 645 -68.12 26.99 -10.91
CA ILE A 645 -67.26 28.02 -11.58
C ILE A 645 -66.16 28.59 -10.62
N VAL A 646 -64.84 28.59 -10.89
CA VAL A 646 -64.01 29.33 -11.91
C VAL A 646 -62.75 28.49 -12.26
N ALA A 647 -62.62 27.93 -13.48
CA ALA A 647 -61.96 28.46 -14.70
C ALA A 647 -60.41 28.36 -14.79
N GLN A 648 -59.92 27.68 -15.83
CA GLN A 648 -58.51 27.58 -16.24
C GLN A 648 -58.08 28.76 -17.14
N LYS A 649 -56.77 28.96 -17.35
CA LYS A 649 -56.25 29.62 -18.56
C LYS A 649 -54.95 28.95 -19.06
N LYS A 650 -54.89 28.68 -20.38
CA LYS A 650 -53.75 28.08 -21.10
C LYS A 650 -52.87 29.20 -21.75
N PRO A 651 -51.82 28.94 -22.56
CA PRO A 651 -50.50 29.54 -22.33
C PRO A 651 -50.07 30.53 -23.43
N ALA A 652 -48.83 31.01 -23.35
CA ALA A 652 -48.14 31.74 -24.43
C ALA A 652 -46.69 31.26 -24.57
N THR A 653 -46.08 31.46 -25.74
CA THR A 653 -44.72 30.99 -26.10
C THR A 653 -43.84 32.19 -26.58
N PRO A 654 -42.61 32.03 -27.10
CA PRO A 654 -41.45 32.72 -26.52
C PRO A 654 -40.98 34.00 -27.25
N GLY A 655 -40.20 34.82 -26.55
CA GLY A 655 -39.47 35.98 -27.10
C GLY A 655 -37.94 35.84 -26.98
N LYS A 656 -37.18 36.50 -27.87
CA LYS A 656 -35.72 36.32 -28.04
C LYS A 656 -35.02 37.59 -28.53
N LYS A 657 -33.97 38.07 -27.82
CA LYS A 657 -32.77 38.76 -28.38
C LYS A 657 -31.72 39.13 -27.31
N LEU A 658 -30.50 39.43 -27.77
CA LEU A 658 -29.27 39.73 -27.00
C LEU A 658 -28.97 41.25 -27.02
N PRO A 659 -27.95 41.76 -26.30
CA PRO A 659 -26.61 41.84 -26.91
C PRO A 659 -25.40 41.53 -25.99
N HIS A 660 -24.18 41.60 -26.55
CA HIS A 660 -22.88 41.25 -25.98
C HIS A 660 -22.03 42.47 -25.58
N THR A 661 -21.19 42.34 -24.54
CA THR A 661 -19.75 42.74 -24.45
C THR A 661 -19.13 41.85 -23.34
N GLY A 662 -17.93 41.27 -23.41
CA GLY A 662 -16.60 41.85 -23.66
C GLY A 662 -15.88 41.94 -22.30
N SER A 663 -14.73 41.31 -22.03
CA SER A 663 -13.50 41.17 -22.82
C SER A 663 -12.93 39.73 -22.88
N ALA A 664 -11.84 39.53 -23.64
CA ALA A 664 -11.17 38.25 -23.85
C ALA A 664 -9.66 38.30 -23.56
N VAL A 665 -9.06 37.15 -23.27
CA VAL A 665 -7.61 36.88 -23.40
C VAL A 665 -7.47 35.53 -24.13
N ALA A 666 -6.54 35.42 -25.07
CA ALA A 666 -6.50 34.33 -26.04
C ALA A 666 -5.67 33.10 -25.59
N PRO A 667 -6.01 31.88 -26.05
CA PRO A 667 -5.13 30.73 -25.94
C PRO A 667 -4.00 30.82 -26.98
N LEU A 668 -2.75 30.78 -26.52
CA LEU A 668 -1.58 30.71 -27.39
C LEU A 668 -1.27 29.25 -27.75
N ALA A 669 -1.32 28.91 -29.03
CA ALA A 669 -0.84 27.63 -29.52
C ALA A 669 0.70 27.63 -29.60
N ALA A 670 1.33 26.55 -29.14
CA ALA A 670 2.76 26.32 -29.30
C ALA A 670 2.98 24.88 -29.80
N VAL A 671 3.29 24.75 -31.09
CA VAL A 671 3.78 23.49 -31.68
C VAL A 671 5.27 23.36 -31.35
N GLY A 672 5.69 22.17 -30.96
CA GLY A 672 6.96 21.98 -30.24
C GLY A 672 8.22 21.99 -31.09
N VAL A 673 9.36 21.97 -30.40
CA VAL A 673 10.62 21.36 -30.84
C VAL A 673 11.19 20.58 -29.67
N ILE A 674 11.51 19.30 -29.87
CA ILE A 674 12.38 18.54 -28.96
C ILE A 674 13.82 18.78 -29.39
N ALA A 675 14.65 19.27 -28.48
CA ALA A 675 16.10 19.42 -28.69
C ALA A 675 16.85 18.52 -27.70
N THR A 676 17.22 17.33 -28.15
CA THR A 676 18.07 16.41 -27.39
C THR A 676 19.54 16.86 -27.47
N LEU A 677 20.15 17.13 -26.31
CA LEU A 677 21.60 17.25 -26.19
C LEU A 677 22.10 16.40 -25.02
N ALA A 678 22.80 15.32 -25.35
CA ALA A 678 23.67 14.64 -24.40
C ALA A 678 24.92 15.50 -24.16
N GLY A 679 25.36 15.63 -22.91
CA GLY A 679 26.52 16.46 -22.57
C GLY A 679 27.12 16.08 -21.22
N SER A 680 28.18 15.26 -21.25
CA SER A 680 28.99 14.97 -20.06
C SER A 680 29.79 16.21 -19.64
N GLY A 681 29.70 16.62 -18.37
CA GLY A 681 30.36 17.84 -17.88
C GLY A 681 30.81 17.75 -16.43
N VAL A 682 32.09 17.46 -16.20
CA VAL A 682 32.73 17.50 -14.87
C VAL A 682 33.22 18.93 -14.57
N LEU A 683 32.80 19.50 -13.44
CA LEU A 683 33.40 20.70 -12.81
C LEU A 683 33.13 20.61 -11.29
N LEU A 684 34.07 20.19 -10.45
CA LEU A 684 35.20 20.97 -9.89
C LEU A 684 34.80 22.31 -9.24
N ALA A 685 34.15 22.23 -8.08
CA ALA A 685 34.09 23.36 -7.14
C ALA A 685 35.48 23.56 -6.46
N ARG A 686 36.10 24.72 -6.66
CA ARG A 686 37.43 25.05 -6.11
C ARG A 686 37.34 26.23 -5.13
N ARG A 687 37.87 26.06 -3.91
CA ARG A 687 37.83 27.07 -2.83
C ARG A 687 38.41 28.43 -3.26
N ARG A 688 37.65 29.49 -2.95
CA ARG A 688 38.05 30.85 -2.55
C ARG A 688 36.76 31.57 -2.10
N SER A 689 36.68 32.25 -0.94
CA SER A 689 37.70 32.49 0.10
C SER A 689 37.14 32.14 1.47
#